data_AF-A0A3L6FJG5-F1
#
_entry.id   AF-A0A3L6FJG5-F1
#
_cell.length_a   1.000
_cell.length_b   1.000
_cell.length_c   1.000
_cell.angle_alpha   90.00
_cell.angle_beta   90.00
_cell.angle_gamma   90.00
#
_symmetry.space_group_name_H-M   'P 1'
#
loop_
_entity.id
_entity.type
_entity.pdbx_description
1 polymer ?
#
loop_
_entity_poly.entity_id
_entity_poly.type
_entity_poly.pdbx_seq_one_letter_code
_entity_poly.pdbx_strand_id
1 'polypeptide(L)'
;MEDISNIFHNDLLPSLGAKANESIKLRKFIISPYDSCYRTWETFLLVLVVYSAWICPFELAFLRHLSWVLFLVENIVNSFFAIDIILTFFLAYLDKKSYLLVDNPKRIAARYISSWFIFDVCSTIPYQAFGLLFKKHANGLAYRILNMLRLWRLRRLSDLFARLEKDIRLDYYWIRCIKLISVTLFTVHCSGCFNYLIADRYPNPARTWIGAARPDYRSESLWVRYVTSIYWSITTLTTTGYGDLHAENPREMLFSICYMLFNLGLTAYLIGNMTNLVVQGSCRTRNFRDTIHAASQFAARNQLPEYIRDEMLSHICLRYKTESLKQKETLDSLPKGIRSGIAYHLFFHVIEKVYLFRGVSYTCMLQLVTAMEAEYFPPRELVILQNEAPTDVYILVSGAVEERFVIDGVEKVQGVMYAGEIFGEIGALCSVPQPFTICTTKISQLLRVSTTVLKNIIEENKDDEQTVLNNIFQVFTKTAQDQRFSTEVSGKFLGKLNQEFRKPNNYSAFNQVGQENESEAKGRVTSCCRNERCKELNESERCNHVTIHKTAKQDDFNIINNFPAKGESKEKHILTNLMFMESVYRGEADVHRQILPDSSLTRSEEDHVITQNSLEHTKKVSISSEKDGSSAVLEIKRVTIHVYPQQNKKFVPCAKVIKLPGSLDELFNIACQKFSGYCPTKVFNQEFAEIDDVTVIRDGDRLFLMES
;
A
#
# COMPACT_ATOMS: atom_id res chain seq x y z
N MET A 1 0.92 25.47 8.27
CA MET A 1 0.23 24.16 8.22
C MET A 1 -1.06 24.36 7.45
N GLU A 2 -0.90 24.81 6.22
CA GLU A 2 -1.93 25.24 5.27
C GLU A 2 -1.57 24.58 3.92
N ASP A 3 -2.48 24.56 2.95
CA ASP A 3 -2.36 23.85 1.66
C ASP A 3 -2.39 22.30 1.67
N ILE A 4 -3.32 21.72 2.44
CA ILE A 4 -3.80 20.33 2.19
C ILE A 4 -5.31 20.29 1.88
N SER A 5 -6.08 21.30 2.29
CA SER A 5 -7.51 21.45 1.95
C SER A 5 -7.78 21.58 0.44
N ASN A 6 -6.81 22.10 -0.33
CA ASN A 6 -6.91 22.29 -1.78
C ASN A 6 -6.73 21.00 -2.60
N ILE A 7 -6.14 19.94 -2.04
CA ILE A 7 -5.89 18.68 -2.78
C ILE A 7 -7.22 18.01 -3.15
N PHE A 8 -8.12 17.85 -2.18
CA PHE A 8 -9.46 17.27 -2.38
C PHE A 8 -10.40 18.13 -3.25
N HIS A 9 -10.00 19.34 -3.63
CA HIS A 9 -10.82 20.22 -4.47
C HIS A 9 -10.72 19.89 -5.98
N ASN A 10 -9.70 19.12 -6.38
CA ASN A 10 -9.37 18.82 -7.79
C ASN A 10 -9.45 17.32 -8.15
N ASP A 11 -9.91 16.44 -7.25
CA ASP A 11 -9.87 14.96 -7.39
C ASP A 11 -10.70 14.36 -8.56
N LEU A 12 -11.36 15.19 -9.35
CA LEU A 12 -12.30 14.75 -10.39
C LEU A 12 -11.92 15.43 -11.71
N LEU A 13 -10.94 14.83 -12.39
CA LEU A 13 -10.65 15.14 -13.78
C LEU A 13 -11.95 14.98 -14.60
N PRO A 14 -12.46 16.04 -15.25
CA PRO A 14 -13.63 15.91 -16.10
C PRO A 14 -13.30 14.99 -17.29
N SER A 15 -14.33 14.40 -17.90
CA SER A 15 -14.17 13.59 -19.12
C SER A 15 -13.34 14.34 -20.15
N LEU A 16 -12.35 13.66 -20.78
CA LEU A 16 -11.34 14.27 -21.65
C LEU A 16 -11.95 15.33 -22.60
N GLY A 17 -11.52 16.59 -22.45
CA GLY A 17 -12.01 17.73 -23.24
C GLY A 17 -13.18 18.53 -22.64
N ALA A 18 -13.83 18.06 -21.57
CA ALA A 18 -14.90 18.80 -20.91
C ALA A 18 -14.33 19.87 -19.96
N LYS A 19 -14.39 21.14 -20.38
CA LYS A 19 -14.13 22.36 -19.56
C LYS A 19 -12.72 22.49 -18.96
N ALA A 20 -11.74 22.77 -19.82
CA ALA A 20 -10.37 23.08 -19.41
C ALA A 20 -10.17 24.42 -18.65
N ASN A 21 -11.20 25.28 -18.52
CA ASN A 21 -11.04 26.67 -18.06
C ASN A 21 -12.14 27.20 -17.11
N GLU A 22 -13.04 26.36 -16.59
CA GLU A 22 -14.07 26.82 -15.63
C GLU A 22 -13.82 26.27 -14.22
N SER A 23 -13.44 27.16 -13.30
CA SER A 23 -13.66 26.93 -11.86
C SER A 23 -15.12 26.52 -11.64
N ILE A 24 -15.37 25.42 -10.91
CA ILE A 24 -16.73 24.88 -10.71
C ILE A 24 -17.57 25.84 -9.86
N LYS A 25 -18.16 26.86 -10.51
CA LYS A 25 -19.12 27.79 -9.90
C LYS A 25 -20.48 27.11 -9.85
N LEU A 26 -20.78 26.52 -8.69
CA LEU A 26 -22.10 26.00 -8.38
C LEU A 26 -23.17 27.10 -8.52
N ARG A 27 -24.39 26.71 -8.88
CA ARG A 27 -25.55 27.62 -8.86
C ARG A 27 -25.73 28.25 -7.49
N LYS A 28 -26.19 29.51 -7.49
CA LYS A 28 -26.58 30.23 -6.27
C LYS A 28 -27.57 29.39 -5.46
N PHE A 29 -27.37 29.30 -4.15
CA PHE A 29 -28.11 28.46 -3.18
C PHE A 29 -27.86 26.95 -3.25
N ILE A 30 -26.85 26.46 -3.97
CA ILE A 30 -26.41 25.06 -3.90
C ILE A 30 -25.13 24.94 -3.07
N ILE A 31 -25.13 24.04 -2.09
CA ILE A 31 -24.02 23.78 -1.17
C ILE A 31 -23.10 22.70 -1.78
N SER A 32 -21.79 22.92 -1.70
CA SER A 32 -20.80 21.90 -2.08
C SER A 32 -20.65 20.85 -0.97
N PRO A 33 -20.65 19.54 -1.27
CA PRO A 33 -20.35 18.50 -0.27
C PRO A 33 -18.89 18.55 0.23
N TYR A 34 -18.04 19.37 -0.40
CA TYR A 34 -16.65 19.61 0.00
C TYR A 34 -16.47 20.85 0.89
N ASP A 35 -17.52 21.67 1.08
CA ASP A 35 -17.47 22.87 1.93
C ASP A 35 -17.15 22.49 3.39
N SER A 36 -16.18 23.19 3.99
CA SER A 36 -15.79 23.01 5.39
C SER A 36 -16.96 23.23 6.35
N CYS A 37 -17.84 24.21 6.09
CA CYS A 37 -19.00 24.46 6.94
C CYS A 37 -19.97 23.26 6.92
N TYR A 38 -20.23 22.71 5.73
CA TYR A 38 -21.08 21.53 5.58
C TYR A 38 -20.45 20.27 6.21
N ARG A 39 -19.12 20.09 6.11
CA ARG A 39 -18.40 18.99 6.78
C ARG A 39 -18.44 19.08 8.31
N THR A 40 -18.36 20.28 8.87
CA THR A 40 -18.56 20.50 10.32
C THR A 40 -19.99 20.18 10.74
N TRP A 41 -20.99 20.61 9.96
CA TRP A 41 -22.40 20.26 10.17
C TRP A 41 -22.64 18.74 10.12
N GLU A 42 -22.08 18.05 9.11
CA GLU A 42 -22.18 16.59 9.00
C GLU A 42 -21.55 15.88 10.21
N THR A 43 -20.40 16.36 10.68
CA THR A 43 -19.71 15.83 11.87
C THR A 43 -20.52 16.04 13.14
N PHE A 44 -21.14 17.22 13.31
CA PHE A 44 -22.07 17.49 14.40
C PHE A 44 -23.29 16.56 14.38
N LEU A 45 -23.90 16.35 13.21
CA LEU A 45 -25.02 15.41 13.08
C LEU A 45 -24.61 13.97 13.40
N LEU A 46 -23.40 13.53 13.05
CA LEU A 46 -22.91 12.19 13.39
C LEU A 46 -22.84 11.97 14.92
N VAL A 47 -22.45 12.99 15.69
CA VAL A 47 -22.53 12.95 17.17
C VAL A 47 -23.98 12.81 17.64
N LEU A 48 -24.92 13.55 17.05
CA LEU A 48 -26.35 13.41 17.36
C LEU A 48 -26.93 12.03 16.97
N VAL A 49 -26.39 11.39 15.92
CA VAL A 49 -26.77 10.00 15.55
C VAL A 49 -26.31 9.01 16.61
N VAL A 50 -25.07 9.11 17.10
CA VAL A 50 -24.56 8.22 18.19
C VAL A 50 -25.42 8.39 19.46
N TYR A 51 -25.69 9.62 19.86
CA TYR A 51 -26.58 9.93 20.99
C TYR A 51 -27.97 9.31 20.79
N SER A 52 -28.62 9.60 19.64
CA SER A 52 -29.98 9.12 19.35
C SER A 52 -30.05 7.60 19.24
N ALA A 53 -28.99 6.93 18.78
CA ALA A 53 -28.93 5.47 18.71
C ALA A 53 -28.82 4.83 20.09
N TRP A 54 -28.05 5.42 21.02
CA TRP A 54 -27.92 4.91 22.38
C TRP A 54 -29.16 5.17 23.23
N ILE A 55 -29.74 6.37 23.15
CA ILE A 55 -30.92 6.73 23.96
C ILE A 55 -32.18 5.99 23.50
N CYS A 56 -32.34 5.69 22.21
CA CYS A 56 -33.61 5.14 21.69
C CYS A 56 -34.02 3.76 22.30
N PRO A 57 -33.15 2.72 22.36
CA PRO A 57 -33.47 1.49 23.09
C PRO A 57 -33.65 1.69 24.60
N PHE A 58 -32.86 2.61 25.19
CA PHE A 58 -32.90 2.90 26.63
C PHE A 58 -34.21 3.57 27.06
N GLU A 59 -34.69 4.56 26.28
CA GLU A 59 -35.99 5.21 26.46
C GLU A 59 -37.13 4.18 26.40
N LEU A 60 -37.11 3.32 25.38
CA LEU A 60 -38.13 2.30 25.17
C LEU A 60 -38.24 1.34 26.36
N ALA A 61 -37.10 0.89 26.89
CA ALA A 61 -37.01 -0.13 27.92
C ALA A 61 -37.17 0.40 29.35
N PHE A 62 -36.42 1.42 29.73
CA PHE A 62 -36.29 1.86 31.14
C PHE A 62 -37.18 3.06 31.49
N LEU A 63 -37.46 3.97 30.55
CA LEU A 63 -38.15 5.23 30.85
C LEU A 63 -39.68 5.10 30.69
N ARG A 64 -40.35 4.70 31.77
CA ARG A 64 -41.83 4.64 31.82
C ARG A 64 -42.48 6.02 31.65
N HIS A 65 -41.87 7.09 32.14
CA HIS A 65 -42.26 8.47 31.88
C HIS A 65 -41.03 9.28 31.48
N LEU A 66 -41.16 10.10 30.43
CA LEU A 66 -40.08 10.99 30.02
C LEU A 66 -40.13 12.25 30.88
N SER A 67 -38.98 12.67 31.43
CA SER A 67 -38.88 13.97 32.08
C SER A 67 -39.05 15.09 31.05
N TRP A 68 -39.57 16.24 31.48
CA TRP A 68 -39.74 17.39 30.59
C TRP A 68 -38.42 17.82 29.92
N VAL A 69 -37.31 17.70 30.66
CA VAL A 69 -35.95 18.01 30.16
C VAL A 69 -35.55 17.04 29.04
N LEU A 70 -35.72 15.73 29.23
CA LEU A 70 -35.41 14.75 28.18
C LEU A 70 -36.35 14.94 26.97
N PHE A 71 -37.63 15.18 27.19
CA PHE A 71 -38.58 15.50 26.11
C PHE A 71 -38.13 16.74 25.30
N LEU A 72 -37.64 17.79 25.96
CA LEU A 72 -37.13 18.97 25.28
C LEU A 72 -35.88 18.65 24.45
N VAL A 73 -34.90 17.92 25.03
CA VAL A 73 -33.67 17.50 24.33
C VAL A 73 -34.00 16.65 23.09
N GLU A 74 -34.87 15.65 23.22
CA GLU A 74 -35.26 14.80 22.10
C GLU A 74 -35.95 15.59 20.96
N ASN A 75 -36.77 16.59 21.29
CA ASN A 75 -37.37 17.45 20.27
C ASN A 75 -36.32 18.36 19.60
N ILE A 76 -35.37 18.93 20.35
CA ILE A 76 -34.24 19.72 19.79
C ILE A 76 -33.41 18.87 18.82
N VAL A 77 -33.09 17.63 19.19
CA VAL A 77 -32.36 16.68 18.32
C VAL A 77 -33.16 16.39 17.05
N ASN A 78 -34.48 16.17 17.16
CA ASN A 78 -35.34 15.98 15.98
C ASN A 78 -35.39 17.23 15.08
N SER A 79 -35.36 18.45 15.65
CA SER A 79 -35.29 19.70 14.87
C SER A 79 -34.01 19.80 14.03
N PHE A 80 -32.85 19.39 14.55
CA PHE A 80 -31.61 19.36 13.76
C PHE A 80 -31.69 18.41 12.56
N PHE A 81 -32.28 17.21 12.74
CA PHE A 81 -32.50 16.29 11.62
C PHE A 81 -33.56 16.81 10.62
N ALA A 82 -34.57 17.55 11.07
CA ALA A 82 -35.54 18.20 10.18
C ALA A 82 -34.90 19.31 9.34
N ILE A 83 -34.00 20.11 9.93
CA ILE A 83 -33.18 21.10 9.20
C ILE A 83 -32.31 20.40 8.16
N ASP A 84 -31.69 19.27 8.50
CA ASP A 84 -30.84 18.52 7.57
C ASP A 84 -31.59 17.93 6.36
N ILE A 85 -32.83 17.46 6.55
CA ILE A 85 -33.69 17.05 5.42
C ILE A 85 -33.89 18.23 4.44
N ILE A 86 -34.09 19.45 4.95
CA ILE A 86 -34.21 20.65 4.12
C ILE A 86 -32.88 20.98 3.42
N LEU A 87 -31.76 20.96 4.15
CA LEU A 87 -30.42 21.21 3.59
C LEU A 87 -30.04 20.20 2.50
N THR A 88 -30.46 18.93 2.63
CA THR A 88 -30.19 17.86 1.66
C THR A 88 -30.78 18.16 0.27
N PHE A 89 -31.87 18.94 0.15
CA PHE A 89 -32.39 19.39 -1.14
C PHE A 89 -31.50 20.43 -1.85
N PHE A 90 -30.61 21.10 -1.10
CA PHE A 90 -29.66 22.10 -1.61
C PHE A 90 -28.24 21.54 -1.79
N LEU A 91 -28.00 20.28 -1.45
CA LEU A 91 -26.67 19.66 -1.52
C LEU A 91 -26.37 19.13 -2.93
N ALA A 92 -25.28 19.60 -3.55
CA ALA A 92 -24.79 19.01 -4.78
C ALA A 92 -24.31 17.57 -4.56
N TYR A 93 -24.53 16.69 -5.54
CA TYR A 93 -24.08 15.30 -5.47
C TYR A 93 -23.08 14.98 -6.59
N LEU A 94 -22.19 14.02 -6.33
CA LEU A 94 -21.35 13.44 -7.36
C LEU A 94 -22.14 12.38 -8.17
N ASP A 95 -22.15 12.51 -9.49
CA ASP A 95 -22.71 11.50 -10.38
C ASP A 95 -21.70 10.35 -10.62
N LYS A 96 -22.15 9.11 -10.50
CA LYS A 96 -21.30 7.92 -10.60
C LYS A 96 -20.80 7.61 -12.01
N LYS A 97 -21.42 8.20 -13.05
CA LYS A 97 -21.05 7.97 -14.45
C LYS A 97 -20.14 9.06 -14.99
N SER A 98 -20.55 10.31 -14.83
CA SER A 98 -19.80 11.47 -15.33
C SER A 98 -18.69 11.93 -14.41
N TYR A 99 -18.70 11.54 -13.12
CA TYR A 99 -17.78 12.04 -12.09
C TYR A 99 -17.82 13.58 -11.94
N LEU A 100 -18.90 14.22 -12.39
CA LEU A 100 -19.13 15.65 -12.23
C LEU A 100 -20.11 15.92 -11.08
N LEU A 101 -19.91 17.06 -10.41
CA LEU A 101 -20.86 17.59 -9.44
C LEU A 101 -22.15 18.04 -10.14
N VAL A 102 -23.28 17.44 -9.77
CA VAL A 102 -24.60 17.80 -10.28
C VAL A 102 -25.22 18.83 -9.35
N ASP A 103 -25.39 20.04 -9.87
CA ASP A 103 -25.93 21.22 -9.19
C ASP A 103 -27.42 21.49 -9.48
N ASN A 104 -28.05 20.68 -10.33
CA ASN A 104 -29.39 20.94 -10.83
C ASN A 104 -30.45 20.56 -9.77
N PRO A 105 -31.18 21.52 -9.16
CA PRO A 105 -32.05 21.24 -8.00
C PRO A 105 -33.17 20.24 -8.31
N LYS A 106 -33.71 20.25 -9.54
CA LYS A 106 -34.70 19.24 -9.97
C LYS A 106 -34.14 17.81 -9.96
N ARG A 107 -32.86 17.61 -10.31
CA ARG A 107 -32.21 16.30 -10.27
C ARG A 107 -31.84 15.89 -8.84
N ILE A 108 -31.38 16.84 -8.02
CA ILE A 108 -31.10 16.64 -6.58
C ILE A 108 -32.38 16.18 -5.87
N ALA A 109 -33.47 16.93 -6.00
CA ALA A 109 -34.77 16.60 -5.41
C ALA A 109 -35.32 15.25 -5.89
N ALA A 110 -35.33 14.99 -7.21
CA ALA A 110 -35.81 13.72 -7.76
C ALA A 110 -34.99 12.52 -7.24
N ARG A 111 -33.65 12.65 -7.18
CA ARG A 111 -32.78 11.62 -6.60
C ARG A 111 -33.09 11.39 -5.13
N TYR A 112 -33.22 12.45 -4.33
CA TYR A 112 -33.43 12.32 -2.88
C TYR A 112 -34.82 11.74 -2.54
N ILE A 113 -35.87 12.25 -3.19
CA ILE A 113 -37.26 11.77 -3.03
C ILE A 113 -37.39 10.29 -3.37
N SER A 114 -36.74 9.85 -4.45
CA SER A 114 -36.79 8.46 -4.93
C SER A 114 -35.97 7.46 -4.10
N SER A 115 -35.02 7.93 -3.27
CA SER A 115 -34.09 7.05 -2.54
C SER A 115 -34.31 6.99 -1.04
N TRP A 116 -34.22 8.14 -0.36
CA TRP A 116 -34.02 8.17 1.09
C TRP A 116 -35.02 9.05 1.84
N PHE A 117 -35.63 10.03 1.17
CA PHE A 117 -36.52 11.03 1.77
C PHE A 117 -37.62 10.44 2.66
N ILE A 118 -38.34 9.41 2.18
CA ILE A 118 -39.45 8.80 2.93
C ILE A 118 -38.98 8.25 4.28
N PHE A 119 -37.87 7.51 4.29
CA PHE A 119 -37.33 6.94 5.51
C PHE A 119 -36.73 8.01 6.44
N ASP A 120 -36.06 9.01 5.88
CA ASP A 120 -35.49 10.12 6.65
C ASP A 120 -36.60 10.94 7.35
N VAL A 121 -37.70 11.24 6.64
CA VAL A 121 -38.90 11.89 7.20
C VAL A 121 -39.55 11.02 8.28
N CYS A 122 -39.84 9.75 8.00
CA CYS A 122 -40.40 8.84 9.01
C CYS A 122 -39.51 8.71 10.25
N SER A 123 -38.18 8.71 10.09
CA SER A 123 -37.24 8.70 11.22
C SER A 123 -37.22 10.01 12.03
N THR A 124 -37.78 11.11 11.52
CA THR A 124 -37.72 12.46 12.10
C THR A 124 -39.02 12.89 12.79
N ILE A 125 -40.14 12.23 12.49
CA ILE A 125 -41.44 12.52 13.10
C ILE A 125 -41.40 12.25 14.63
N PRO A 126 -41.74 13.23 15.49
CA PRO A 126 -41.78 13.04 16.94
C PRO A 126 -43.08 12.33 17.36
N TYR A 127 -43.18 11.02 17.08
CA TYR A 127 -44.37 10.20 17.32
C TYR A 127 -44.92 10.31 18.76
N GLN A 128 -44.04 10.45 19.75
CA GLN A 128 -44.41 10.59 21.16
C GLN A 128 -45.07 11.94 21.49
N ALA A 129 -44.66 13.03 20.82
CA ALA A 129 -45.29 14.34 20.96
C ALA A 129 -46.70 14.34 20.31
N PHE A 130 -46.84 13.70 19.14
CA PHE A 130 -48.14 13.52 18.50
C PHE A 130 -49.12 12.69 19.34
N GLY A 131 -48.65 11.61 19.98
CA GLY A 131 -49.46 10.82 20.91
C GLY A 131 -49.96 11.61 22.13
N LEU A 132 -49.21 12.64 22.58
CA LEU A 132 -49.59 13.55 23.66
C LEU A 132 -50.65 14.58 23.21
N LEU A 133 -50.51 15.11 22.00
CA LEU A 133 -51.45 16.08 21.39
C LEU A 133 -52.81 15.43 21.07
N PHE A 134 -52.81 14.26 20.43
CA PHE A 134 -54.03 13.53 20.08
C PHE A 134 -54.51 12.66 21.26
N LYS A 135 -55.14 13.31 22.25
CA LYS A 135 -55.62 12.72 23.52
C LYS A 135 -56.36 11.38 23.36
N LYS A 136 -55.66 10.27 23.65
CA LYS A 136 -56.10 9.21 24.60
C LYS A 136 -55.08 8.11 24.88
N HIS A 137 -54.07 7.90 24.03
CA HIS A 137 -53.10 6.79 24.18
C HIS A 137 -51.61 7.19 24.03
N ALA A 138 -51.21 8.36 24.54
CA ALA A 138 -49.82 8.86 24.51
C ALA A 138 -48.74 7.85 25.01
N ASN A 139 -49.11 6.99 25.96
CA ASN A 139 -48.22 5.98 26.55
C ASN A 139 -48.35 4.58 25.92
N GLY A 140 -49.07 4.45 24.80
CA GLY A 140 -49.23 3.19 24.09
C GLY A 140 -47.90 2.63 23.59
N LEU A 141 -47.67 1.33 23.79
CA LEU A 141 -46.46 0.62 23.35
C LEU A 141 -46.15 0.87 21.86
N ALA A 142 -47.18 0.94 21.02
CA ALA A 142 -47.08 1.20 19.58
C ALA A 142 -46.35 2.51 19.25
N TYR A 143 -46.68 3.63 19.92
CA TYR A 143 -46.02 4.93 19.66
C TYR A 143 -44.53 4.91 20.05
N ARG A 144 -44.16 4.13 21.08
CA ARG A 144 -42.76 3.95 21.48
C ARG A 144 -41.99 3.04 20.52
N ILE A 145 -42.63 1.99 20.00
CA ILE A 145 -42.05 1.14 18.97
C ILE A 145 -41.85 1.93 17.67
N LEU A 146 -42.79 2.80 17.27
CA LEU A 146 -42.60 3.72 16.14
C LEU A 146 -41.42 4.69 16.35
N ASN A 147 -41.12 5.05 17.60
CA ASN A 147 -39.93 5.86 17.93
C ASN A 147 -38.61 5.16 17.56
N MET A 148 -38.60 3.82 17.44
CA MET A 148 -37.43 3.05 16.98
C MET A 148 -37.06 3.32 15.51
N LEU A 149 -37.95 3.92 14.70
CA LEU A 149 -37.64 4.36 13.34
C LEU A 149 -36.47 5.37 13.29
N ARG A 150 -36.17 6.04 14.41
CA ARG A 150 -34.96 6.88 14.57
C ARG A 150 -33.65 6.12 14.35
N LEU A 151 -33.61 4.81 14.59
CA LEU A 151 -32.42 3.99 14.33
C LEU A 151 -32.01 3.98 12.85
N TRP A 152 -32.93 4.31 11.93
CA TRP A 152 -32.59 4.51 10.51
C TRP A 152 -31.44 5.52 10.31
N ARG A 153 -31.32 6.52 11.19
CA ARG A 153 -30.26 7.54 11.16
C ARG A 153 -28.85 6.94 11.26
N LEU A 154 -28.70 5.72 11.80
CA LEU A 154 -27.43 4.97 11.86
C LEU A 154 -26.78 4.75 10.49
N ARG A 155 -27.54 4.81 9.38
CA ARG A 155 -26.99 4.77 8.02
C ARG A 155 -25.84 5.77 7.84
N ARG A 156 -25.94 6.97 8.44
CA ARG A 156 -24.92 8.02 8.38
C ARG A 156 -23.58 7.60 8.98
N LEU A 157 -23.60 6.79 10.06
CA LEU A 157 -22.37 6.22 10.64
C LEU A 157 -21.79 5.11 9.76
N SER A 158 -22.62 4.33 9.06
CA SER A 158 -22.13 3.38 8.05
C SER A 158 -21.42 4.11 6.90
N ASP A 159 -22.01 5.20 6.41
CA ASP A 159 -21.42 6.06 5.37
C ASP A 159 -20.14 6.78 5.86
N LEU A 160 -20.04 7.12 7.15
CA LEU A 160 -18.81 7.61 7.76
C LEU A 160 -17.71 6.53 7.73
N PHE A 161 -17.97 5.32 8.25
CA PHE A 161 -16.97 4.25 8.24
C PHE A 161 -16.53 3.88 6.82
N ALA A 162 -17.45 3.87 5.84
CA ALA A 162 -17.13 3.63 4.44
C ALA A 162 -16.30 4.75 3.76
N ARG A 163 -16.17 5.92 4.39
CA ARG A 163 -15.24 7.00 4.02
C ARG A 163 -13.93 6.91 4.79
N LEU A 164 -13.96 6.69 6.10
CA LEU A 164 -12.76 6.55 6.94
C LEU A 164 -11.89 5.35 6.52
N GLU A 165 -12.51 4.24 6.10
CA GLU A 165 -11.81 3.08 5.52
C GLU A 165 -11.07 3.37 4.20
N LYS A 166 -11.31 4.54 3.58
CA LYS A 166 -10.67 4.99 2.33
C LYS A 166 -9.77 6.22 2.52
N ASP A 167 -9.71 6.78 3.73
CA ASP A 167 -8.83 7.92 4.01
C ASP A 167 -7.40 7.40 4.23
N ILE A 168 -6.50 7.73 3.30
CA ILE A 168 -5.08 7.35 3.33
C ILE A 168 -4.34 7.87 4.57
N ARG A 169 -4.93 8.82 5.31
CA ARG A 169 -4.36 9.39 6.54
C ARG A 169 -4.65 8.56 7.79
N LEU A 170 -5.49 7.53 7.68
CA LEU A 170 -5.96 6.72 8.80
C LEU A 170 -5.56 5.25 8.61
N ASP A 171 -5.11 4.62 9.69
CA ASP A 171 -4.76 3.21 9.68
C ASP A 171 -6.00 2.33 9.48
N TYR A 172 -6.06 1.66 8.33
CA TYR A 172 -7.13 0.74 7.95
C TYR A 172 -7.46 -0.30 9.04
N TYR A 173 -6.42 -0.83 9.70
CA TYR A 173 -6.54 -1.79 10.81
C TYR A 173 -7.39 -1.21 11.96
N TRP A 174 -7.02 -0.03 12.46
CA TRP A 174 -7.70 0.59 13.61
C TRP A 174 -9.14 0.99 13.28
N ILE A 175 -9.39 1.55 12.10
CA ILE A 175 -10.74 1.93 11.67
C ILE A 175 -11.67 0.70 11.61
N ARG A 176 -11.19 -0.42 11.06
CA ARG A 176 -11.97 -1.67 11.00
C ARG A 176 -12.20 -2.25 12.40
N CYS A 177 -11.21 -2.24 13.30
CA CYS A 177 -11.38 -2.67 14.68
C CYS A 177 -12.43 -1.83 15.44
N ILE A 178 -12.36 -0.49 15.35
CA ILE A 178 -13.31 0.44 15.98
C ILE A 178 -14.74 0.19 15.48
N LYS A 179 -14.92 -0.04 14.17
CA LYS A 179 -16.20 -0.37 13.55
C LYS A 179 -16.80 -1.67 14.13
N LEU A 180 -16.00 -2.72 14.23
CA LEU A 180 -16.44 -4.02 14.79
C LEU A 180 -16.84 -3.87 16.26
N ILE A 181 -16.01 -3.23 17.08
CA ILE A 181 -16.30 -2.96 18.50
C ILE A 181 -17.59 -2.15 18.66
N SER A 182 -17.79 -1.13 17.83
CA SER A 182 -18.99 -0.27 17.86
C SER A 182 -20.28 -1.07 17.59
N VAL A 183 -20.25 -1.98 16.60
CA VAL A 183 -21.37 -2.87 16.27
C VAL A 183 -21.66 -3.82 17.44
N THR A 184 -20.62 -4.43 18.03
CA THR A 184 -20.75 -5.33 19.18
C THR A 184 -21.34 -4.63 20.40
N LEU A 185 -20.85 -3.45 20.77
CA LEU A 185 -21.37 -2.66 21.90
C LEU A 185 -22.84 -2.26 21.69
N PHE A 186 -23.20 -1.84 20.48
CA PHE A 186 -24.58 -1.50 20.13
C PHE A 186 -25.52 -2.71 20.20
N THR A 187 -25.05 -3.90 19.78
CA THR A 187 -25.80 -5.16 19.95
C THR A 187 -26.06 -5.47 21.42
N VAL A 188 -25.04 -5.45 22.28
CA VAL A 188 -25.18 -5.72 23.73
C VAL A 188 -26.16 -4.75 24.37
N HIS A 189 -26.05 -3.46 24.03
CA HIS A 189 -26.97 -2.43 24.53
C HIS A 189 -28.42 -2.67 24.12
N CYS A 190 -28.67 -2.93 22.83
CA CYS A 190 -30.01 -3.19 22.32
C CYS A 190 -30.63 -4.45 22.94
N SER A 191 -29.89 -5.57 22.96
CA SER A 191 -30.40 -6.84 23.49
C SER A 191 -30.65 -6.81 25.00
N GLY A 192 -29.78 -6.15 25.78
CA GLY A 192 -30.03 -5.89 27.20
C GLY A 192 -31.29 -5.05 27.43
N CYS A 193 -31.47 -3.96 26.68
CA CYS A 193 -32.67 -3.13 26.75
C CYS A 193 -33.94 -3.91 26.37
N PHE A 194 -33.93 -4.71 25.30
CA PHE A 194 -35.08 -5.51 24.89
C PHE A 194 -35.42 -6.62 25.90
N ASN A 195 -34.43 -7.29 26.49
CA ASN A 195 -34.70 -8.33 27.49
C ASN A 195 -35.27 -7.74 28.79
N TYR A 196 -34.81 -6.55 29.21
CA TYR A 196 -35.43 -5.82 30.32
C TYR A 196 -36.87 -5.40 29.99
N LEU A 197 -37.12 -4.90 28.78
CA LEU A 197 -38.47 -4.53 28.33
C LEU A 197 -39.44 -5.72 28.37
N ILE A 198 -38.99 -6.92 27.97
CA ILE A 198 -39.82 -8.14 28.02
C ILE A 198 -40.18 -8.48 29.47
N ALA A 199 -39.21 -8.48 30.39
CA ALA A 199 -39.42 -8.75 31.81
C ALA A 199 -40.32 -7.69 32.48
N ASP A 200 -40.07 -6.40 32.26
CA ASP A 200 -40.87 -5.33 32.87
C ASP A 200 -42.33 -5.34 32.42
N ARG A 201 -42.60 -5.83 31.20
CA ARG A 201 -43.95 -5.98 30.64
C ARG A 201 -44.62 -7.32 30.94
N TYR A 202 -43.92 -8.27 31.56
CA TYR A 202 -44.52 -9.55 31.92
C TYR A 202 -45.48 -9.38 33.13
N PRO A 203 -46.66 -10.06 33.15
CA PRO A 203 -47.65 -9.87 34.21
C PRO A 203 -47.15 -10.26 35.61
N ASN A 204 -46.39 -11.37 35.71
CA ASN A 204 -45.92 -11.94 36.98
C ASN A 204 -44.42 -11.62 37.17
N PRO A 205 -44.03 -10.62 37.99
CA PRO A 205 -42.67 -10.10 37.98
C PRO A 205 -41.62 -11.13 38.42
N ALA A 206 -41.96 -11.97 39.40
CA ALA A 206 -41.09 -13.02 39.94
C ALA A 206 -40.75 -14.12 38.92
N ARG A 207 -41.53 -14.29 37.84
CA ARG A 207 -41.30 -15.32 36.80
C ARG A 207 -40.67 -14.70 35.54
N THR A 208 -39.56 -14.01 35.76
CA THR A 208 -38.73 -13.34 34.74
C THR A 208 -37.26 -13.51 35.10
N TRP A 209 -36.38 -13.46 34.10
CA TRP A 209 -34.93 -13.65 34.27
C TRP A 209 -34.28 -12.78 35.35
N ILE A 210 -34.78 -11.56 35.57
CA ILE A 210 -34.31 -10.65 36.62
C ILE A 210 -35.10 -10.80 37.92
N GLY A 211 -36.40 -11.08 37.83
CA GLY A 211 -37.30 -11.16 38.99
C GLY A 211 -37.12 -12.42 39.84
N ALA A 212 -36.65 -13.53 39.25
CA ALA A 212 -36.30 -14.74 39.99
C ALA A 212 -35.07 -14.52 40.88
N ALA A 213 -34.05 -13.81 40.36
CA ALA A 213 -32.85 -13.44 41.13
C ALA A 213 -33.08 -12.24 42.07
N ARG A 214 -33.98 -11.31 41.72
CA ARG A 214 -34.27 -10.08 42.47
C ARG A 214 -35.78 -9.76 42.45
N PRO A 215 -36.57 -10.22 43.43
CA PRO A 215 -38.02 -10.03 43.45
C PRO A 215 -38.48 -8.58 43.26
N ASP A 216 -37.79 -7.64 43.92
CA ASP A 216 -38.13 -6.20 43.91
C ASP A 216 -37.33 -5.37 42.90
N TYR A 217 -36.85 -5.95 41.79
CA TYR A 217 -36.08 -5.22 40.76
C TYR A 217 -36.78 -3.96 40.20
N ARG A 218 -38.11 -3.82 40.40
CA ARG A 218 -38.90 -2.66 39.97
C ARG A 218 -38.81 -1.44 40.91
N SER A 219 -38.28 -1.56 42.12
CA SER A 219 -38.00 -0.42 43.01
C SER A 219 -36.54 0.07 42.93
N GLU A 220 -35.63 -0.83 42.53
CA GLU A 220 -34.18 -0.60 42.38
C GLU A 220 -33.80 0.61 41.51
N SER A 221 -32.59 1.15 41.70
CA SER A 221 -32.10 2.26 40.87
C SER A 221 -32.01 1.89 39.38
N LEU A 222 -32.20 2.87 38.48
CA LEU A 222 -32.08 2.65 37.03
C LEU A 222 -30.69 2.12 36.64
N TRP A 223 -29.65 2.57 37.35
CA TRP A 223 -28.28 2.10 37.16
C TRP A 223 -28.14 0.59 37.40
N VAL A 224 -28.63 0.10 38.54
CA VAL A 224 -28.60 -1.33 38.89
C VAL A 224 -29.30 -2.17 37.82
N ARG A 225 -30.52 -1.78 37.41
CA ARG A 225 -31.29 -2.52 36.39
C ARG A 225 -30.58 -2.54 35.04
N TYR A 226 -30.03 -1.39 34.62
CA TYR A 226 -29.30 -1.27 33.35
C TYR A 226 -28.04 -2.14 33.36
N VAL A 227 -27.21 -2.03 34.39
CA VAL A 227 -25.97 -2.83 34.52
C VAL A 227 -26.29 -4.32 34.55
N THR A 228 -27.30 -4.77 35.29
CA THR A 228 -27.74 -6.18 35.31
C THR A 228 -28.22 -6.66 33.93
N SER A 229 -28.87 -5.80 33.15
CA SER A 229 -29.34 -6.14 31.79
C SER A 229 -28.21 -6.20 30.76
N ILE A 230 -27.23 -5.29 30.86
CA ILE A 230 -26.01 -5.33 30.05
C ILE A 230 -25.15 -6.56 30.40
N TYR A 231 -25.03 -6.89 31.69
CA TYR A 231 -24.32 -8.08 32.18
C TYR A 231 -24.93 -9.38 31.63
N TRP A 232 -26.26 -9.53 31.67
CA TRP A 232 -26.94 -10.67 31.02
C TRP A 232 -26.67 -10.72 29.51
N SER A 233 -26.74 -9.56 28.84
CA SER A 233 -26.58 -9.51 27.38
C SER A 233 -25.14 -9.81 26.94
N ILE A 234 -24.13 -9.34 27.68
CA ILE A 234 -22.72 -9.58 27.34
C ILE A 234 -22.31 -11.03 27.65
N THR A 235 -22.71 -11.60 28.79
CA THR A 235 -22.38 -13.01 29.13
C THR A 235 -23.04 -14.01 28.19
N THR A 236 -24.19 -13.67 27.61
CA THR A 236 -24.86 -14.45 26.56
C THR A 236 -24.21 -14.25 25.18
N LEU A 237 -23.69 -13.05 24.87
CA LEU A 237 -22.95 -12.78 23.64
C LEU A 237 -21.58 -13.47 23.61
N THR A 238 -20.83 -13.40 24.70
CA THR A 238 -19.50 -14.02 24.84
C THR A 238 -19.58 -15.52 25.12
N THR A 239 -20.78 -16.12 24.99
CA THR A 239 -21.07 -17.54 25.20
C THR A 239 -20.53 -18.07 26.54
N THR A 240 -20.53 -17.23 27.58
CA THR A 240 -19.99 -17.55 28.91
C THR A 240 -21.08 -18.19 29.79
N GLY A 241 -22.29 -17.64 29.78
CA GLY A 241 -23.50 -18.28 30.31
C GLY A 241 -23.41 -18.84 31.73
N TYR A 242 -23.07 -18.01 32.74
CA TYR A 242 -22.96 -18.45 34.15
C TYR A 242 -24.22 -19.10 34.73
N GLY A 243 -25.40 -18.85 34.15
CA GLY A 243 -26.68 -19.45 34.57
C GLY A 243 -27.37 -18.74 35.75
N ASP A 244 -26.72 -17.75 36.35
CA ASP A 244 -27.26 -16.86 37.39
C ASP A 244 -28.47 -16.03 36.93
N LEU A 245 -28.53 -15.71 35.63
CA LEU A 245 -29.62 -14.99 35.00
C LEU A 245 -30.07 -15.73 33.73
N HIS A 246 -31.22 -16.42 33.79
CA HIS A 246 -31.73 -17.25 32.71
C HIS A 246 -33.24 -17.04 32.50
N ALA A 247 -33.74 -17.40 31.31
CA ALA A 247 -35.14 -17.16 30.94
C ALA A 247 -36.11 -18.11 31.68
N GLU A 248 -37.07 -17.53 32.41
CA GLU A 248 -38.04 -18.25 33.26
C GLU A 248 -39.42 -18.42 32.61
N ASN A 249 -39.71 -17.63 31.57
CA ASN A 249 -40.96 -17.67 30.84
C ASN A 249 -40.77 -17.92 29.33
N PRO A 250 -41.77 -18.49 28.64
CA PRO A 250 -41.62 -18.86 27.22
C PRO A 250 -41.32 -17.69 26.28
N ARG A 251 -41.62 -16.44 26.66
CA ARG A 251 -41.35 -15.25 25.84
C ARG A 251 -39.87 -14.86 25.90
N GLU A 252 -39.30 -14.87 27.10
CA GLU A 252 -37.85 -14.69 27.32
C GLU A 252 -37.06 -15.85 26.70
N MET A 253 -37.56 -17.09 26.79
CA MET A 253 -36.93 -18.25 26.15
C MET A 253 -36.87 -18.09 24.63
N LEU A 254 -37.97 -17.70 23.98
CA LEU A 254 -37.99 -17.45 22.53
C LEU A 254 -37.04 -16.32 22.13
N PHE A 255 -37.04 -15.20 22.86
CA PHE A 255 -36.10 -14.09 22.62
C PHE A 255 -34.64 -14.54 22.77
N SER A 256 -34.34 -15.32 23.83
CA SER A 256 -33.00 -15.85 24.09
C SER A 256 -32.53 -16.81 22.99
N ILE A 257 -33.41 -17.68 22.47
CA ILE A 257 -33.10 -18.56 21.32
C ILE A 257 -32.72 -17.71 20.09
N CYS A 258 -33.53 -16.70 19.74
CA CYS A 258 -33.22 -15.81 18.63
C CYS A 258 -31.91 -15.04 18.84
N TYR A 259 -31.64 -14.58 20.07
CA TYR A 259 -30.40 -13.85 20.40
C TYR A 259 -29.17 -14.75 20.35
N MET A 260 -29.23 -15.97 20.88
CA MET A 260 -28.12 -16.94 20.79
C MET A 260 -27.79 -17.33 19.34
N LEU A 261 -28.81 -17.53 18.49
CA LEU A 261 -28.60 -17.78 17.06
C LEU A 261 -27.95 -16.59 16.36
N PHE A 262 -28.36 -15.35 16.70
CA PHE A 262 -27.72 -14.14 16.19
C PHE A 262 -26.26 -14.01 16.67
N ASN A 263 -25.99 -14.30 17.95
CA ASN A 263 -24.66 -14.23 18.54
C ASN A 263 -23.68 -15.20 17.89
N LEU A 264 -24.12 -16.42 17.52
CA LEU A 264 -23.31 -17.37 16.76
C LEU A 264 -22.83 -16.77 15.43
N GLY A 265 -23.74 -16.13 14.68
CA GLY A 265 -23.41 -15.45 13.42
C GLY A 265 -22.51 -14.23 13.61
N LEU A 266 -22.77 -13.40 14.63
CA LEU A 266 -21.97 -12.22 14.94
C LEU A 266 -20.54 -12.60 15.37
N THR A 267 -20.38 -13.61 16.23
CA THR A 267 -19.07 -14.10 16.67
C THR A 267 -18.27 -14.69 15.50
N ALA A 268 -18.90 -15.48 14.62
CA ALA A 268 -18.25 -15.96 13.40
C ALA A 268 -17.79 -14.81 12.48
N TYR A 269 -18.62 -13.77 12.32
CA TYR A 269 -18.26 -12.57 11.56
C TYR A 269 -17.08 -11.81 12.21
N LEU A 270 -17.08 -11.62 13.53
CA LEU A 270 -15.99 -10.96 14.25
C LEU A 270 -14.66 -11.72 14.06
N ILE A 271 -14.66 -13.03 14.27
CA ILE A 271 -13.48 -13.89 14.08
C ILE A 271 -12.98 -13.80 12.64
N GLY A 272 -13.85 -13.95 11.63
CA GLY A 272 -13.46 -13.88 10.22
C GLY A 272 -12.87 -12.52 9.81
N ASN A 273 -13.33 -11.41 10.40
CA ASN A 273 -12.74 -10.10 10.15
C ASN A 273 -11.37 -9.93 10.84
N MET A 274 -11.25 -10.38 12.09
CA MET A 274 -9.98 -10.30 12.84
C MET A 274 -8.90 -11.18 12.21
N THR A 275 -9.23 -12.41 11.78
CA THR A 275 -8.30 -13.29 11.07
C THR A 275 -7.77 -12.65 9.78
N ASN A 276 -8.65 -12.02 8.97
CA ASN A 276 -8.20 -11.30 7.77
C ASN A 276 -7.20 -10.17 8.08
N LEU A 277 -7.44 -9.39 9.14
CA LEU A 277 -6.52 -8.33 9.56
C LEU A 277 -5.17 -8.88 10.05
N VAL A 278 -5.18 -9.95 10.85
CA VAL A 278 -3.95 -10.61 11.36
C VAL A 278 -3.13 -11.22 10.22
N VAL A 279 -3.79 -11.88 9.26
CA VAL A 279 -3.14 -12.44 8.06
C VAL A 279 -2.50 -11.32 7.22
N GLN A 280 -3.19 -10.21 7.01
CA GLN A 280 -2.65 -9.08 6.24
C GLN A 280 -1.44 -8.45 6.96
N GLY A 281 -1.53 -8.20 8.28
CA GLY A 281 -0.43 -7.65 9.08
C GLY A 281 0.81 -8.55 9.14
N SER A 282 0.62 -9.87 9.07
CA SER A 282 1.70 -10.87 9.17
C SER A 282 2.28 -11.31 7.82
N CYS A 283 1.66 -10.90 6.70
CA CYS A 283 1.97 -11.36 5.35
C CYS A 283 3.46 -11.23 4.98
N ARG A 284 4.07 -10.07 5.24
CA ARG A 284 5.48 -9.78 4.92
C ARG A 284 6.45 -10.76 5.60
N THR A 285 6.26 -10.98 6.92
CA THR A 285 7.10 -11.89 7.70
C THR A 285 6.87 -13.35 7.32
N ARG A 286 5.64 -13.72 6.94
CA ARG A 286 5.31 -15.06 6.46
C ARG A 286 6.03 -15.36 5.13
N ASN A 287 5.87 -14.50 4.12
CA ASN A 287 6.49 -14.69 2.80
C ASN A 287 8.03 -14.79 2.90
N PHE A 288 8.66 -14.03 3.81
CA PHE A 288 10.09 -14.16 4.10
C PHE A 288 10.46 -15.55 4.66
N ARG A 289 9.73 -16.03 5.67
CA ARG A 289 9.95 -17.37 6.25
C ARG A 289 9.72 -18.49 5.22
N ASP A 290 8.68 -18.36 4.40
CA ASP A 290 8.38 -19.30 3.31
C ASP A 290 9.54 -19.34 2.29
N THR A 291 10.10 -18.18 1.94
CA THR A 291 11.27 -18.06 1.05
C THR A 291 12.53 -18.71 1.63
N ILE A 292 12.85 -18.42 2.90
CA ILE A 292 13.98 -19.03 3.62
C ILE A 292 13.83 -20.55 3.70
N HIS A 293 12.62 -21.04 3.98
CA HIS A 293 12.32 -22.46 4.06
C HIS A 293 12.47 -23.15 2.70
N ALA A 294 11.94 -22.57 1.62
CA ALA A 294 12.10 -23.08 0.26
C ALA A 294 13.59 -23.14 -0.17
N ALA A 295 14.36 -22.10 0.11
CA ALA A 295 15.80 -22.08 -0.17
C ALA A 295 16.57 -23.13 0.64
N SER A 296 16.26 -23.29 1.93
CA SER A 296 16.85 -24.33 2.78
C SER A 296 16.53 -25.75 2.28
N GLN A 297 15.28 -26.00 1.87
CA GLN A 297 14.89 -27.27 1.25
C GLN A 297 15.62 -27.53 -0.08
N PHE A 298 15.80 -26.50 -0.91
CA PHE A 298 16.56 -26.59 -2.16
C PHE A 298 18.03 -26.97 -1.88
N ALA A 299 18.69 -26.34 -0.90
CA ALA A 299 20.06 -26.67 -0.52
C ALA A 299 20.18 -28.11 -0.01
N ALA A 300 19.26 -28.53 0.88
CA ALA A 300 19.26 -29.89 1.43
C ALA A 300 19.01 -30.96 0.34
N ARG A 301 18.03 -30.75 -0.54
CA ARG A 301 17.68 -31.69 -1.63
C ARG A 301 18.82 -31.90 -2.62
N ASN A 302 19.60 -30.86 -2.90
CA ASN A 302 20.75 -30.91 -3.82
C ASN A 302 22.09 -31.17 -3.11
N GLN A 303 22.07 -31.46 -1.79
CA GLN A 303 23.28 -31.74 -0.99
C GLN A 303 24.34 -30.64 -1.10
N LEU A 304 23.92 -29.38 -1.14
CA LEU A 304 24.85 -28.25 -1.25
C LEU A 304 25.76 -28.18 0.00
N PRO A 305 27.06 -27.90 -0.16
CA PRO A 305 27.98 -27.63 0.94
C PRO A 305 27.46 -26.53 1.87
N GLU A 306 27.77 -26.65 3.16
CA GLU A 306 27.26 -25.72 4.20
C GLU A 306 27.60 -24.26 3.89
N TYR A 307 28.78 -23.98 3.34
CA TYR A 307 29.17 -22.60 3.00
C TYR A 307 28.24 -21.95 1.96
N ILE A 308 27.85 -22.69 0.90
CA ILE A 308 26.93 -22.18 -0.15
C ILE A 308 25.54 -21.95 0.44
N ARG A 309 25.07 -22.90 1.27
CA ARG A 309 23.78 -22.80 1.96
C ARG A 309 23.74 -21.56 2.85
N ASP A 310 24.76 -21.35 3.67
CA ASP A 310 24.81 -20.27 4.65
C ASP A 310 25.00 -18.90 3.97
N GLU A 311 25.76 -18.85 2.87
CA GLU A 311 25.88 -17.67 1.99
C GLU A 311 24.54 -17.31 1.33
N MET A 312 23.85 -18.29 0.72
CA MET A 312 22.53 -18.09 0.12
C MET A 312 21.49 -17.61 1.13
N LEU A 313 21.41 -18.23 2.31
CA LEU A 313 20.48 -17.81 3.36
C LEU A 313 20.82 -16.43 3.93
N SER A 314 22.11 -16.10 4.04
CA SER A 314 22.59 -14.77 4.43
C SER A 314 22.16 -13.71 3.41
N HIS A 315 22.31 -13.98 2.11
CA HIS A 315 21.85 -13.09 1.05
C HIS A 315 20.33 -12.88 1.12
N ILE A 316 19.51 -13.93 1.30
CA ILE A 316 18.05 -13.78 1.42
C ILE A 316 17.66 -12.95 2.67
N CYS A 317 18.31 -13.19 3.81
CA CYS A 317 18.10 -12.41 5.03
C CYS A 317 18.45 -10.93 4.85
N LEU A 318 19.57 -10.66 4.19
CA LEU A 318 20.09 -9.33 3.92
C LEU A 318 19.21 -8.58 2.91
N ARG A 319 18.78 -9.26 1.83
CA ARG A 319 17.78 -8.77 0.87
C ARG A 319 16.49 -8.39 1.56
N TYR A 320 15.94 -9.22 2.45
CA TYR A 320 14.72 -8.89 3.19
C TYR A 320 14.87 -7.65 4.08
N LYS A 321 16.03 -7.47 4.72
CA LYS A 321 16.34 -6.26 5.50
C LYS A 321 16.45 -5.00 4.63
N THR A 322 16.92 -5.13 3.38
CA THR A 322 17.03 -4.01 2.42
C THR A 322 15.82 -3.86 1.49
N GLU A 323 14.83 -4.75 1.54
CA GLU A 323 13.70 -4.77 0.61
C GLU A 323 12.82 -3.52 0.71
N SER A 324 12.71 -2.93 1.90
CA SER A 324 12.06 -1.62 2.12
C SER A 324 12.74 -0.46 1.41
N LEU A 325 13.99 -0.62 0.95
CA LEU A 325 14.73 0.36 0.16
C LEU A 325 14.47 0.20 -1.35
N LYS A 326 13.96 -0.94 -1.81
CA LYS A 326 13.69 -1.20 -3.24
C LYS A 326 12.42 -0.47 -3.71
N GLN A 327 12.56 0.83 -3.96
CA GLN A 327 11.49 1.73 -4.38
C GLN A 327 11.01 1.54 -5.84
N LYS A 328 11.61 0.62 -6.62
CA LYS A 328 11.38 0.46 -8.06
C LYS A 328 9.92 0.21 -8.41
N GLU A 329 9.26 -0.76 -7.75
CA GLU A 329 7.84 -1.06 -7.97
C GLU A 329 6.92 0.13 -7.67
N THR A 330 7.24 0.92 -6.63
CA THR A 330 6.49 2.15 -6.31
C THR A 330 6.71 3.22 -7.39
N LEU A 331 7.94 3.43 -7.86
CA LEU A 331 8.26 4.40 -8.90
C LEU A 331 7.68 4.03 -10.27
N ASP A 332 7.60 2.75 -10.58
CA ASP A 332 7.01 2.25 -11.84
C ASP A 332 5.47 2.33 -11.87
N SER A 333 4.83 2.44 -10.70
CA SER A 333 3.41 2.80 -10.61
C SER A 333 3.12 4.28 -10.96
N LEU A 334 4.15 5.14 -10.99
CA LEU A 334 3.99 6.58 -11.26
C LEU A 334 4.08 6.89 -12.76
N PRO A 335 3.27 7.84 -13.27
CA PRO A 335 3.40 8.35 -14.64
C PRO A 335 4.80 8.88 -14.95
N LYS A 336 5.28 8.66 -16.20
CA LYS A 336 6.62 9.06 -16.67
C LYS A 336 7.00 10.50 -16.30
N GLY A 337 6.08 11.45 -16.38
CA GLY A 337 6.34 12.86 -16.02
C GLY A 337 6.69 13.07 -14.54
N ILE A 338 5.98 12.40 -13.62
CA ILE A 338 6.27 12.47 -12.18
C ILE A 338 7.59 11.75 -11.88
N ARG A 339 7.78 10.54 -12.43
CA ARG A 339 9.02 9.75 -12.28
C ARG A 339 10.25 10.52 -12.78
N SER A 340 10.11 11.22 -13.92
CA SER A 340 11.13 12.12 -14.48
C SER A 340 11.47 13.28 -13.54
N GLY A 341 10.46 13.95 -12.96
CA GLY A 341 10.69 15.05 -12.01
C GLY A 341 11.39 14.60 -10.72
N ILE A 342 11.04 13.41 -10.22
CA ILE A 342 11.70 12.78 -9.07
C ILE A 342 13.16 12.46 -9.41
N ALA A 343 13.43 11.80 -10.55
CA ALA A 343 14.78 11.44 -10.98
C ALA A 343 15.68 12.68 -11.13
N TYR A 344 15.15 13.76 -11.74
CA TYR A 344 15.85 15.04 -11.83
C TYR A 344 16.26 15.58 -10.46
N HIS A 345 15.31 15.70 -9.52
CA HIS A 345 15.58 16.25 -8.19
C HIS A 345 16.56 15.39 -7.36
N LEU A 346 16.55 14.07 -7.53
CA LEU A 346 17.40 13.16 -6.75
C LEU A 346 18.80 12.98 -7.33
N PHE A 347 18.96 12.93 -8.66
CA PHE A 347 20.17 12.39 -9.29
C PHE A 347 20.96 13.38 -10.16
N PHE A 348 20.38 14.50 -10.57
CA PHE A 348 21.06 15.49 -11.44
C PHE A 348 22.42 15.93 -10.87
N HIS A 349 22.46 16.29 -9.58
CA HIS A 349 23.69 16.72 -8.89
C HIS A 349 24.73 15.61 -8.68
N VAL A 350 24.33 14.34 -8.78
CA VAL A 350 25.26 13.20 -8.72
C VAL A 350 25.95 13.05 -10.07
N ILE A 351 25.15 13.04 -11.14
CA ILE A 351 25.59 12.85 -12.53
C ILE A 351 26.51 14.01 -12.98
N GLU A 352 26.20 15.25 -12.58
CA GLU A 352 27.02 16.45 -12.82
C GLU A 352 28.49 16.31 -12.36
N LYS A 353 28.76 15.52 -11.31
CA LYS A 353 30.11 15.35 -10.73
C LYS A 353 30.93 14.26 -11.41
N VAL A 354 30.26 13.28 -12.01
CA VAL A 354 30.87 12.10 -12.66
C VAL A 354 31.79 12.56 -13.77
N TYR A 355 33.04 12.04 -13.79
CA TYR A 355 34.07 12.51 -14.71
C TYR A 355 33.65 12.42 -16.18
N LEU A 356 32.88 11.39 -16.54
CA LEU A 356 32.47 11.10 -17.91
C LEU A 356 31.57 12.19 -18.52
N PHE A 357 30.71 12.82 -17.70
CA PHE A 357 29.70 13.78 -18.14
C PHE A 357 30.07 15.24 -17.87
N ARG A 358 31.33 15.53 -17.51
CA ARG A 358 31.79 16.92 -17.31
C ARG A 358 31.79 17.68 -18.63
N GLY A 359 31.12 18.83 -18.65
CA GLY A 359 31.02 19.69 -19.83
C GLY A 359 29.96 19.27 -20.86
N VAL A 360 29.19 18.22 -20.58
CA VAL A 360 28.06 17.76 -21.42
C VAL A 360 26.87 18.73 -21.32
N SER A 361 26.12 18.87 -22.41
CA SER A 361 24.96 19.74 -22.51
C SER A 361 23.85 19.39 -21.51
N TYR A 362 23.09 20.42 -21.11
CA TYR A 362 21.94 20.24 -20.22
C TYR A 362 20.88 19.29 -20.80
N THR A 363 20.70 19.28 -22.13
CA THR A 363 19.74 18.41 -22.82
C THR A 363 20.13 16.94 -22.69
N CYS A 364 21.38 16.61 -22.98
CA CYS A 364 21.92 15.25 -22.84
C CYS A 364 21.88 14.79 -21.37
N MET A 365 22.29 15.65 -20.42
CA MET A 365 22.14 15.35 -18.99
C MET A 365 20.68 15.06 -18.59
N LEU A 366 19.71 15.85 -19.07
CA LEU A 366 18.31 15.62 -18.76
C LEU A 366 17.81 14.28 -19.32
N GLN A 367 18.14 13.95 -20.58
CA GLN A 367 17.81 12.65 -21.16
C GLN A 367 18.41 11.52 -20.32
N LEU A 368 19.70 11.61 -19.97
CA LEU A 368 20.42 10.63 -19.16
C LEU A 368 19.78 10.41 -17.79
N VAL A 369 19.47 11.48 -17.04
CA VAL A 369 18.82 11.40 -15.72
C VAL A 369 17.45 10.73 -15.81
N THR A 370 16.68 10.96 -16.89
CA THR A 370 15.36 10.34 -17.07
C THR A 370 15.40 8.90 -17.59
N ALA A 371 16.55 8.46 -18.11
CA ALA A 371 16.81 7.10 -18.55
C ALA A 371 17.42 6.20 -17.46
N MET A 372 17.98 6.80 -16.39
CA MET A 372 18.59 6.07 -15.29
C MET A 372 17.55 5.51 -14.31
N GLU A 373 17.80 4.28 -13.87
CA GLU A 373 17.02 3.57 -12.86
C GLU A 373 17.83 3.43 -11.56
N ALA A 374 17.24 3.81 -10.42
CA ALA A 374 17.89 3.65 -9.13
C ALA A 374 17.68 2.25 -8.57
N GLU A 375 18.78 1.57 -8.25
CA GLU A 375 18.80 0.20 -7.75
C GLU A 375 19.62 0.11 -6.45
N TYR A 376 19.19 -0.79 -5.56
CA TYR A 376 19.77 -0.95 -4.23
C TYR A 376 20.32 -2.36 -4.07
N PHE A 377 21.63 -2.42 -3.84
CA PHE A 377 22.38 -3.66 -3.72
C PHE A 377 22.79 -3.88 -2.25
N PRO A 378 22.56 -5.08 -1.68
CA PRO A 378 23.09 -5.45 -0.38
C PRO A 378 24.63 -5.53 -0.42
N PRO A 379 25.35 -5.51 0.71
CA PRO A 379 26.79 -5.80 0.73
C PRO A 379 27.07 -7.26 0.34
N ARG A 380 28.25 -7.49 -0.27
CA ARG A 380 28.76 -8.75 -0.86
C ARG A 380 28.04 -9.23 -2.12
N GLU A 381 27.25 -8.38 -2.75
CA GLU A 381 26.62 -8.68 -4.04
C GLU A 381 27.61 -8.44 -5.19
N LEU A 382 27.67 -9.37 -6.14
CA LEU A 382 28.43 -9.21 -7.38
C LEU A 382 27.56 -8.48 -8.40
N VAL A 383 27.93 -7.25 -8.76
CA VAL A 383 27.16 -6.36 -9.64
C VAL A 383 27.54 -6.56 -11.12
N ILE A 384 28.82 -6.82 -11.37
CA ILE A 384 29.39 -7.11 -12.70
C ILE A 384 30.42 -8.22 -12.53
N LEU A 385 30.47 -9.17 -13.47
CA LEU A 385 31.53 -10.19 -13.51
C LEU A 385 32.61 -9.87 -14.56
N GLN A 386 33.87 -10.20 -14.23
CA GLN A 386 34.97 -10.10 -15.20
C GLN A 386 34.71 -10.99 -16.42
N ASN A 387 35.02 -10.45 -17.61
CA ASN A 387 34.76 -11.03 -18.94
C ASN A 387 33.28 -11.17 -19.33
N GLU A 388 32.33 -10.61 -18.56
CA GLU A 388 30.93 -10.53 -18.95
C GLU A 388 30.71 -9.53 -20.11
N ALA A 389 29.64 -9.72 -20.88
CA ALA A 389 29.24 -8.78 -21.91
C ALA A 389 28.68 -7.49 -21.28
N PRO A 390 29.02 -6.29 -21.79
CA PRO A 390 28.65 -5.01 -21.17
C PRO A 390 27.19 -4.62 -21.43
N THR A 391 26.28 -5.08 -20.57
CA THR A 391 24.83 -4.82 -20.63
C THR A 391 24.45 -3.43 -20.12
N ASP A 392 24.98 -3.04 -18.96
CA ASP A 392 24.62 -1.83 -18.21
C ASP A 392 25.86 -1.11 -17.66
N VAL A 393 25.70 0.18 -17.39
CA VAL A 393 26.67 1.08 -16.75
C VAL A 393 26.07 1.59 -15.44
N TYR A 394 26.89 1.72 -14.40
CA TYR A 394 26.46 2.06 -13.05
C TYR A 394 27.19 3.28 -12.49
N ILE A 395 26.46 4.22 -11.89
CA ILE A 395 27.02 5.32 -11.10
C ILE A 395 26.73 5.04 -9.61
N LEU A 396 27.76 5.09 -8.77
CA LEU A 396 27.63 4.89 -7.33
C LEU A 396 27.13 6.18 -6.67
N VAL A 397 25.89 6.17 -6.16
CA VAL A 397 25.28 7.32 -5.45
C VAL A 397 25.70 7.35 -3.98
N SER A 398 25.72 6.18 -3.34
CA SER A 398 26.03 6.00 -1.93
C SER A 398 26.45 4.55 -1.69
N GLY A 399 27.31 4.31 -0.70
CA GLY A 399 27.91 3.01 -0.43
C GLY A 399 29.38 2.95 -0.84
N ALA A 400 29.87 1.75 -1.13
CA ALA A 400 31.22 1.49 -1.60
C ALA A 400 31.28 0.13 -2.30
N VAL A 401 32.03 0.04 -3.40
CA VAL A 401 32.25 -1.20 -4.16
C VAL A 401 33.74 -1.49 -4.29
N GLU A 402 34.11 -2.76 -4.21
CA GLU A 402 35.45 -3.27 -4.51
C GLU A 402 35.53 -3.65 -5.99
N GLU A 403 36.55 -3.14 -6.66
CA GLU A 403 36.97 -3.60 -7.97
C GLU A 403 37.95 -4.76 -7.77
N ARG A 404 37.65 -5.92 -8.37
CA ARG A 404 38.46 -7.14 -8.27
C ARG A 404 38.84 -7.65 -9.65
N PHE A 405 40.03 -8.22 -9.76
CA PHE A 405 40.44 -9.01 -10.91
C PHE A 405 40.82 -10.43 -10.49
N VAL A 406 40.66 -11.38 -11.39
CA VAL A 406 41.22 -12.73 -11.28
C VAL A 406 42.45 -12.82 -12.18
N ILE A 407 43.61 -13.15 -11.58
CA ILE A 407 44.81 -13.60 -12.29
C ILE A 407 45.15 -14.98 -11.76
N ASP A 408 45.38 -15.94 -12.66
CA ASP A 408 45.77 -17.33 -12.35
C ASP A 408 44.86 -18.03 -11.32
N GLY A 409 43.56 -17.70 -11.34
CA GLY A 409 42.56 -18.24 -10.41
C GLY A 409 42.51 -17.59 -9.03
N VAL A 410 43.33 -16.55 -8.77
CA VAL A 410 43.37 -15.82 -7.49
C VAL A 410 42.68 -14.46 -7.65
N GLU A 411 41.63 -14.22 -6.87
CA GLU A 411 41.03 -12.88 -6.72
C GLU A 411 42.00 -11.92 -6.03
N LYS A 412 42.19 -10.73 -6.62
CA LYS A 412 42.86 -9.59 -5.99
C LYS A 412 41.99 -8.36 -6.09
N VAL A 413 41.91 -7.61 -4.99
CA VAL A 413 41.26 -6.30 -4.94
C VAL A 413 42.19 -5.26 -5.55
N GLN A 414 41.73 -4.63 -6.62
CA GLN A 414 42.42 -3.58 -7.36
C GLN A 414 42.23 -2.21 -6.69
N GLY A 415 41.02 -1.94 -6.22
CA GLY A 415 40.64 -0.66 -5.63
C GLY A 415 39.26 -0.71 -4.96
N VAL A 416 38.92 0.37 -4.26
CA VAL A 416 37.60 0.60 -3.69
C VAL A 416 37.08 1.92 -4.25
N MET A 417 35.86 1.88 -4.80
CA MET A 417 35.17 3.02 -5.37
C MET A 417 34.11 3.56 -4.41
N TYR A 418 33.86 4.86 -4.47
CA TYR A 418 33.02 5.63 -3.57
C TYR A 418 31.98 6.47 -4.31
N ALA A 419 31.09 7.13 -3.55
CA ALA A 419 30.01 7.95 -4.09
C ALA A 419 30.50 9.04 -5.08
N GLY A 420 29.87 9.10 -6.25
CA GLY A 420 30.22 9.99 -7.37
C GLY A 420 31.08 9.35 -8.46
N GLU A 421 31.53 8.11 -8.27
CA GLU A 421 32.29 7.35 -9.27
C GLU A 421 31.36 6.46 -10.13
N ILE A 422 31.86 6.08 -11.32
CA ILE A 422 31.14 5.34 -12.36
C ILE A 422 31.94 4.09 -12.72
N PHE A 423 31.25 2.97 -12.99
CA PHE A 423 31.86 1.73 -13.44
C PHE A 423 31.02 1.02 -14.52
N GLY A 424 31.69 0.19 -15.32
CA GLY A 424 31.11 -0.53 -16.46
C GLY A 424 31.08 0.26 -17.78
N GLU A 425 31.36 1.57 -17.74
CA GLU A 425 31.45 2.47 -18.90
C GLU A 425 32.55 2.05 -19.88
N ILE A 426 33.63 1.46 -19.35
CA ILE A 426 34.77 0.93 -20.08
C ILE A 426 34.32 -0.18 -21.05
N GLY A 427 33.59 -1.18 -20.57
CA GLY A 427 33.03 -2.23 -21.40
C GLY A 427 31.98 -1.70 -22.36
N ALA A 428 31.07 -0.85 -21.85
CA ALA A 428 29.95 -0.30 -22.60
C ALA A 428 30.39 0.50 -23.83
N LEU A 429 31.24 1.51 -23.65
CA LEU A 429 31.66 2.42 -24.73
C LEU A 429 32.62 1.70 -25.69
N CYS A 430 33.73 1.14 -25.19
CA CYS A 430 34.73 0.47 -26.03
C CYS A 430 34.26 -0.87 -26.64
N SER A 431 33.06 -1.33 -26.27
CA SER A 431 32.41 -2.54 -26.80
C SER A 431 33.29 -3.78 -26.64
N VAL A 432 33.64 -4.06 -25.38
CA VAL A 432 34.60 -5.08 -24.94
C VAL A 432 34.09 -5.75 -23.66
N PRO A 433 34.52 -6.99 -23.36
CA PRO A 433 34.16 -7.66 -22.11
C PRO A 433 34.57 -6.84 -20.88
N GLN A 434 33.81 -6.96 -19.80
CA GLN A 434 34.06 -6.19 -18.58
C GLN A 434 35.43 -6.55 -17.98
N PRO A 435 36.32 -5.57 -17.74
CA PRO A 435 37.70 -5.84 -17.33
C PRO A 435 37.83 -6.33 -15.88
N PHE A 436 36.82 -6.10 -15.04
CA PHE A 436 36.84 -6.37 -13.60
C PHE A 436 35.52 -6.96 -13.11
N THR A 437 35.60 -7.69 -11.99
CA THR A 437 34.44 -8.07 -11.18
C THR A 437 34.18 -6.96 -10.15
N ILE A 438 32.95 -6.48 -10.04
CA ILE A 438 32.57 -5.43 -9.08
C ILE A 438 31.72 -6.03 -7.97
N CYS A 439 32.17 -5.90 -6.72
CA CYS A 439 31.48 -6.43 -5.53
C CYS A 439 31.13 -5.31 -4.55
N THR A 440 29.91 -5.28 -4.02
CA THR A 440 29.55 -4.29 -2.98
C THR A 440 30.20 -4.62 -1.63
N THR A 441 30.69 -3.61 -0.90
CA THR A 441 31.19 -3.80 0.49
C THR A 441 30.20 -3.34 1.55
N LYS A 442 29.36 -2.37 1.17
CA LYS A 442 28.28 -1.79 1.98
C LYS A 442 26.97 -1.87 1.20
N ILE A 443 25.84 -1.65 1.88
CA ILE A 443 24.56 -1.36 1.18
C ILE A 443 24.84 -0.18 0.24
N SER A 444 24.65 -0.40 -1.05
CA SER A 444 25.05 0.55 -2.08
C SER A 444 23.86 0.90 -2.98
N GLN A 445 23.68 2.19 -3.23
CA GLN A 445 22.70 2.72 -4.16
C GLN A 445 23.41 3.05 -5.47
N LEU A 446 22.97 2.41 -6.55
CA LEU A 446 23.51 2.57 -7.89
C LEU A 446 22.46 3.17 -8.82
N LEU A 447 22.89 4.00 -9.77
CA LEU A 447 22.08 4.40 -10.92
C LEU A 447 22.52 3.57 -12.12
N ARG A 448 21.59 2.74 -12.62
CA ARG A 448 21.78 1.87 -13.77
C ARG A 448 21.30 2.57 -15.04
N VAL A 449 22.11 2.54 -16.10
CA VAL A 449 21.68 2.89 -17.47
C VAL A 449 22.18 1.80 -18.42
N SER A 450 21.33 1.35 -19.34
CA SER A 450 21.75 0.32 -20.30
C SER A 450 22.73 0.87 -21.34
N THR A 451 23.73 0.07 -21.71
CA THR A 451 24.75 0.41 -22.72
C THR A 451 24.13 0.93 -24.02
N THR A 452 23.01 0.35 -24.47
CA THR A 452 22.32 0.75 -25.70
C THR A 452 21.67 2.13 -25.54
N VAL A 453 21.01 2.38 -24.42
CA VAL A 453 20.35 3.66 -24.12
C VAL A 453 21.39 4.77 -23.93
N LEU A 454 22.49 4.48 -23.24
CA LEU A 454 23.61 5.42 -23.08
C LEU A 454 24.21 5.82 -24.43
N LYS A 455 24.47 4.86 -25.33
CA LYS A 455 24.98 5.14 -26.68
C LYS A 455 23.99 5.97 -27.50
N ASN A 456 22.72 5.60 -27.52
CA ASN A 456 21.70 6.35 -28.25
C ASN A 456 21.61 7.82 -27.78
N ILE A 457 21.65 8.08 -26.47
CA ILE A 457 21.63 9.45 -25.92
C ILE A 457 22.88 10.24 -26.34
N ILE A 458 24.05 9.61 -26.37
CA ILE A 458 25.30 10.25 -26.82
C ILE A 458 25.25 10.52 -28.34
N GLU A 459 24.80 9.56 -29.15
CA GLU A 459 24.69 9.67 -30.62
C GLU A 459 23.64 10.72 -31.05
N GLU A 460 22.56 10.90 -30.28
CA GLU A 460 21.59 11.97 -30.47
C GLU A 460 22.19 13.37 -30.24
N ASN A 461 23.15 13.49 -29.31
CA ASN A 461 23.80 14.75 -28.92
C ASN A 461 25.26 14.80 -29.42
N LYS A 462 25.45 14.95 -30.74
CA LYS A 462 26.76 14.88 -31.41
C LYS A 462 27.85 15.82 -30.85
N ASP A 463 27.45 16.99 -30.34
CA ASP A 463 28.39 17.94 -29.72
C ASP A 463 28.94 17.41 -28.38
N ASP A 464 28.18 16.55 -27.69
CA ASP A 464 28.55 15.92 -26.42
C ASP A 464 29.37 14.62 -26.60
N GLU A 465 29.23 13.92 -27.74
CA GLU A 465 29.99 12.70 -28.06
C GLU A 465 31.51 12.94 -27.95
N GLN A 466 32.00 14.04 -28.55
CA GLN A 466 33.40 14.42 -28.49
C GLN A 466 33.85 14.76 -27.06
N THR A 467 32.98 15.38 -26.26
CA THR A 467 33.25 15.70 -24.86
C THR A 467 33.40 14.43 -24.01
N VAL A 468 32.48 13.47 -24.17
CA VAL A 468 32.51 12.18 -23.47
C VAL A 468 33.75 11.35 -23.85
N LEU A 469 34.09 11.29 -25.15
CA LEU A 469 35.30 10.60 -25.64
C LEU A 469 36.60 11.26 -25.13
N ASN A 470 36.65 12.59 -25.08
CA ASN A 470 37.79 13.29 -24.50
C ASN A 470 37.92 13.05 -22.98
N ASN A 471 36.80 13.05 -22.24
CA ASN A 471 36.77 12.78 -20.81
C ASN A 471 37.32 11.37 -20.49
N ILE A 472 36.90 10.34 -21.23
CA ILE A 472 37.39 8.97 -20.99
C ILE A 472 38.86 8.80 -21.40
N PHE A 473 39.29 9.42 -22.51
CA PHE A 473 40.69 9.38 -22.95
C PHE A 473 41.64 10.07 -21.96
N GLN A 474 41.24 11.22 -21.38
CA GLN A 474 42.03 11.91 -20.35
C GLN A 474 42.20 11.11 -19.06
N VAL A 475 41.19 10.31 -18.66
CA VAL A 475 41.31 9.41 -17.51
C VAL A 475 42.24 8.25 -17.83
N PHE A 476 42.05 7.56 -18.97
CA PHE A 476 42.92 6.43 -19.34
C PHE A 476 44.40 6.81 -19.51
N THR A 477 44.69 7.97 -20.10
CA THR A 477 46.08 8.44 -20.25
C THR A 477 46.76 8.77 -18.93
N LYS A 478 46.03 9.32 -17.95
CA LYS A 478 46.53 9.49 -16.57
C LYS A 478 46.74 8.15 -15.86
N THR A 479 45.75 7.26 -15.91
CA THR A 479 45.84 5.95 -15.23
C THR A 479 46.92 5.04 -15.81
N ALA A 480 47.24 5.19 -17.11
CA ALA A 480 48.35 4.48 -17.75
C ALA A 480 49.74 4.98 -17.31
N GLN A 481 49.87 6.27 -16.92
CA GLN A 481 51.12 6.81 -16.36
C GLN A 481 51.36 6.33 -14.92
N ASP A 482 50.29 6.06 -14.18
CA ASP A 482 50.31 5.65 -12.77
C ASP A 482 50.61 4.15 -12.51
N GLN A 483 50.93 3.36 -13.55
CA GLN A 483 51.19 1.90 -13.47
C GLN A 483 50.08 1.03 -12.84
N ARG A 484 48.86 1.56 -12.60
CA ARG A 484 47.80 0.82 -11.89
C ARG A 484 47.17 -0.29 -12.73
N PHE A 485 47.16 -0.19 -14.05
CA PHE A 485 46.62 -1.23 -14.95
C PHE A 485 47.72 -2.16 -15.44
N SER A 486 47.41 -3.46 -15.56
CA SER A 486 48.25 -4.40 -16.31
C SER A 486 48.42 -3.90 -17.75
N THR A 487 49.68 -3.88 -18.21
CA THR A 487 50.10 -3.30 -19.50
C THR A 487 49.39 -3.93 -20.70
N GLU A 488 48.98 -5.20 -20.59
CA GLU A 488 48.28 -5.91 -21.67
C GLU A 488 46.83 -5.45 -21.87
N VAL A 489 46.12 -5.15 -20.77
CA VAL A 489 44.77 -4.59 -20.81
C VAL A 489 44.83 -3.17 -21.38
N SER A 490 45.67 -2.32 -20.80
CA SER A 490 45.81 -0.92 -21.24
C SER A 490 46.16 -0.82 -22.74
N GLY A 491 47.05 -1.70 -23.24
CA GLY A 491 47.42 -1.75 -24.67
C GLY A 491 46.27 -2.10 -25.62
N LYS A 492 45.47 -3.15 -25.32
CA LYS A 492 44.30 -3.52 -26.15
C LYS A 492 43.23 -2.43 -26.15
N PHE A 493 43.01 -1.78 -25.00
CA PHE A 493 42.03 -0.71 -24.84
C PHE A 493 42.44 0.59 -25.55
N LEU A 494 43.67 1.06 -25.34
CA LEU A 494 44.21 2.24 -26.03
C LEU A 494 44.26 2.04 -27.55
N GLY A 495 44.54 0.81 -28.02
CA GLY A 495 44.47 0.47 -29.45
C GLY A 495 43.07 0.63 -30.05
N LYS A 496 42.02 0.25 -29.32
CA LYS A 496 40.62 0.39 -29.75
C LYS A 496 40.13 1.83 -29.68
N LEU A 497 40.45 2.56 -28.62
CA LEU A 497 40.19 4.00 -28.52
C LEU A 497 40.85 4.76 -29.68
N ASN A 498 42.13 4.48 -29.97
CA ASN A 498 42.81 5.05 -31.14
C ASN A 498 42.20 4.65 -32.49
N GLN A 499 41.42 3.56 -32.59
CA GLN A 499 40.68 3.23 -33.81
C GLN A 499 39.39 4.05 -33.95
N GLU A 500 38.67 4.30 -32.86
CA GLU A 500 37.47 5.16 -32.90
C GLU A 500 37.82 6.64 -33.10
N PHE A 501 38.85 7.15 -32.42
CA PHE A 501 39.43 8.48 -32.65
C PHE A 501 39.98 8.69 -34.07
N ARG A 502 40.10 7.62 -34.88
CA ARG A 502 40.64 7.68 -36.25
C ARG A 502 39.59 7.50 -37.35
N LYS A 503 38.29 7.50 -37.02
CA LYS A 503 37.23 7.69 -38.03
C LYS A 503 37.44 9.08 -38.67
N PRO A 504 37.70 9.19 -39.99
CA PRO A 504 38.08 10.45 -40.60
C PRO A 504 36.87 11.35 -40.82
N ASN A 505 36.58 12.22 -39.85
CA ASN A 505 35.73 13.40 -40.09
C ASN A 505 36.59 14.53 -40.65
N ASN A 506 36.15 15.10 -41.78
CA ASN A 506 36.81 16.20 -42.50
C ASN A 506 36.73 17.53 -41.72
N TYR A 507 37.54 17.71 -40.67
CA TYR A 507 37.81 19.03 -40.10
C TYR A 507 39.28 19.15 -39.65
N SER A 508 40.16 19.36 -40.64
CA SER A 508 41.56 19.74 -40.42
C SER A 508 41.66 21.21 -39.98
N ALA A 509 41.42 21.48 -38.69
CA ALA A 509 41.50 22.83 -38.12
C ALA A 509 41.86 22.86 -36.62
N PHE A 510 42.80 22.02 -36.17
CA PHE A 510 43.38 22.13 -34.81
C PHE A 510 44.88 21.80 -34.79
N ASN A 511 45.67 22.67 -35.43
CA ASN A 511 47.13 22.67 -35.32
C ASN A 511 47.68 24.11 -35.46
N GLN A 512 47.07 25.06 -34.75
CA GLN A 512 47.59 26.45 -34.63
C GLN A 512 46.98 27.25 -33.46
N VAL A 513 46.88 26.64 -32.27
CA VAL A 513 46.71 27.39 -30.99
C VAL A 513 47.66 26.80 -29.96
N GLY A 514 48.95 27.06 -30.15
CA GLY A 514 50.05 26.48 -29.38
C GLY A 514 51.26 27.40 -29.24
N GLN A 515 51.03 28.70 -29.42
CA GLN A 515 51.91 29.85 -29.16
C GLN A 515 50.99 31.09 -29.17
N GLU A 516 51.41 32.18 -28.53
CA GLU A 516 50.59 33.38 -28.24
C GLU A 516 49.42 33.15 -27.26
N ASN A 517 49.76 33.06 -25.96
CA ASN A 517 48.98 33.69 -24.89
C ASN A 517 49.80 33.85 -23.60
N GLU A 518 50.95 34.52 -23.73
CA GLU A 518 51.77 34.93 -22.58
C GLU A 518 52.29 36.38 -22.73
N SER A 519 51.45 37.29 -23.23
CA SER A 519 51.65 38.75 -23.12
C SER A 519 50.52 39.60 -23.72
N GLU A 520 49.32 39.63 -23.13
CA GLU A 520 48.47 40.83 -23.23
C GLU A 520 47.45 41.03 -22.09
N ALA A 521 47.96 41.05 -20.86
CA ALA A 521 47.23 41.68 -19.77
C ALA A 521 47.33 43.22 -19.89
N LYS A 522 46.30 43.89 -20.46
CA LYS A 522 45.72 45.20 -20.02
C LYS A 522 44.96 45.96 -21.14
N GLY A 523 43.65 46.15 -20.94
CA GLY A 523 42.97 47.43 -21.21
C GLY A 523 41.91 47.48 -22.33
N ARG A 524 40.95 48.42 -22.14
CA ARG A 524 39.78 48.76 -23.00
C ARG A 524 38.69 47.67 -23.03
N VAL A 525 37.43 47.88 -22.64
CA VAL A 525 36.57 49.07 -22.49
C VAL A 525 36.22 49.78 -23.81
N THR A 526 34.96 49.59 -24.22
CA THR A 526 34.12 50.37 -25.18
C THR A 526 34.55 50.54 -26.64
N SER A 527 33.69 50.09 -27.56
CA SER A 527 33.01 50.86 -28.65
C SER A 527 32.53 49.87 -29.75
N CYS A 528 31.48 50.08 -30.55
CA CYS A 528 30.38 51.05 -30.54
C CYS A 528 29.15 50.44 -31.26
N CYS A 529 27.95 50.95 -31.01
CA CYS A 529 26.76 50.62 -31.80
C CYS A 529 26.77 51.34 -33.17
N ARG A 530 26.23 50.71 -34.23
CA ARG A 530 25.22 51.26 -35.18
C ARG A 530 25.07 50.43 -36.47
N ASN A 531 23.83 50.04 -36.79
CA ASN A 531 23.05 50.76 -37.81
C ASN A 531 21.55 50.41 -37.77
N GLU A 532 20.72 51.29 -38.33
CA GLU A 532 19.24 51.27 -38.27
C GLU A 532 18.58 50.80 -39.59
N ARG A 533 17.24 50.62 -39.57
CA ARG A 533 16.27 50.59 -40.71
C ARG A 533 16.31 49.31 -41.57
N CYS A 534 15.20 48.73 -42.08
CA CYS A 534 13.74 49.02 -42.14
C CYS A 534 13.01 47.68 -42.51
N LYS A 535 11.68 47.43 -42.44
CA LYS A 535 10.47 48.19 -42.04
C LYS A 535 9.29 47.22 -41.72
N GLU A 536 8.15 47.77 -41.26
CA GLU A 536 6.72 47.41 -41.43
C GLU A 536 6.31 46.04 -42.07
N LEU A 537 5.33 45.26 -41.58
CA LEU A 537 3.97 45.61 -41.08
C LEU A 537 3.40 44.65 -39.98
N ASN A 538 2.68 45.25 -39.01
CA ASN A 538 1.45 44.85 -38.27
C ASN A 538 1.17 43.36 -37.93
N GLU A 539 1.12 42.94 -36.65
CA GLU A 539 0.16 43.23 -35.54
C GLU A 539 -0.85 42.07 -35.28
N SER A 540 -0.49 41.14 -34.40
CA SER A 540 -1.43 40.52 -33.45
C SER A 540 -0.70 39.97 -32.21
N GLU A 541 -1.39 39.99 -31.07
CA GLU A 541 -1.07 39.26 -29.81
C GLU A 541 0.21 39.66 -29.03
N ARG A 542 0.07 40.67 -28.17
CA ARG A 542 1.02 41.01 -27.10
C ARG A 542 0.64 40.29 -25.80
N CYS A 543 1.41 39.26 -25.41
CA CYS A 543 1.38 38.73 -24.05
C CYS A 543 2.20 39.61 -23.10
N ASN A 544 1.66 39.93 -21.93
CA ASN A 544 2.28 40.88 -20.99
C ASN A 544 3.36 40.23 -20.11
N HIS A 545 4.59 40.73 -20.23
CA HIS A 545 5.66 40.56 -19.24
C HIS A 545 5.40 41.49 -18.04
N VAL A 546 5.69 41.03 -16.83
CA VAL A 546 5.98 41.90 -15.68
C VAL A 546 7.32 41.48 -15.10
N THR A 547 8.33 42.32 -15.30
CA THR A 547 9.65 42.19 -14.68
C THR A 547 9.81 43.33 -13.69
N ILE A 548 10.10 43.02 -12.42
CA ILE A 548 10.17 44.02 -11.34
C ILE A 548 11.55 44.69 -11.30
N HIS A 549 11.57 46.02 -11.34
CA HIS A 549 12.76 46.85 -11.13
C HIS A 549 13.07 47.06 -9.63
N LYS A 550 14.35 47.25 -9.31
CA LYS A 550 14.83 47.77 -8.01
C LYS A 550 14.94 49.30 -8.01
N THR A 551 14.62 49.92 -6.87
CA THR A 551 15.11 51.22 -6.36
C THR A 551 15.25 51.06 -4.83
N ALA A 552 16.43 51.22 -4.23
CA ALA A 552 17.00 52.47 -3.68
C ALA A 552 16.18 53.05 -2.50
N LYS A 553 16.72 53.46 -1.33
CA LYS A 553 18.10 53.53 -0.77
C LYS A 553 17.99 53.78 0.78
N GLN A 554 19.10 54.16 1.45
CA GLN A 554 19.14 54.93 2.73
C GLN A 554 19.00 54.11 4.06
N ASP A 555 19.80 54.27 5.14
CA ASP A 555 20.99 55.10 5.44
C ASP A 555 21.96 54.43 6.47
N ASP A 556 23.12 55.05 6.74
CA ASP A 556 24.31 54.53 7.49
C ASP A 556 24.21 54.44 9.04
N PHE A 557 25.00 53.55 9.69
CA PHE A 557 26.18 53.89 10.54
C PHE A 557 26.63 52.84 11.62
N ASN A 558 27.96 52.64 11.70
CA ASN A 558 28.84 52.44 12.88
C ASN A 558 28.98 51.12 13.73
N ILE A 559 30.22 50.56 13.64
CA ILE A 559 31.22 50.34 14.74
C ILE A 559 31.16 49.08 15.66
N ILE A 560 32.12 48.17 15.39
CA ILE A 560 33.17 47.54 16.25
C ILE A 560 32.81 46.82 17.59
N ASN A 561 33.27 45.55 17.65
CA ASN A 561 33.68 44.67 18.78
C ASN A 561 32.95 44.71 20.14
N ASN A 562 32.44 43.54 20.57
CA ASN A 562 33.11 42.70 21.61
C ASN A 562 32.38 41.37 21.88
N PHE A 563 33.14 40.30 22.14
CA PHE A 563 32.67 39.08 22.84
C PHE A 563 32.50 39.37 24.34
N PRO A 564 31.57 38.70 25.06
CA PRO A 564 31.95 37.46 25.76
C PRO A 564 30.84 36.38 25.82
N ALA A 565 31.13 35.28 26.54
CA ALA A 565 30.44 33.99 26.49
C ALA A 565 29.33 33.74 27.55
N LYS A 566 28.75 32.52 27.49
CA LYS A 566 27.63 31.91 28.28
C LYS A 566 26.22 32.28 27.78
N GLY A 567 25.25 31.37 27.74
CA GLY A 567 25.30 29.92 28.02
C GLY A 567 23.92 29.25 27.88
N GLU A 568 23.94 27.92 27.70
CA GLU A 568 22.87 26.92 27.93
C GLU A 568 21.38 27.25 27.65
N SER A 569 20.77 26.50 26.73
CA SER A 569 19.57 25.65 26.95
C SER A 569 18.72 25.48 25.69
N LYS A 570 18.98 24.41 24.91
CA LYS A 570 17.99 23.86 23.93
C LYS A 570 18.28 22.43 23.43
N GLU A 571 19.04 21.63 24.17
CA GLU A 571 19.51 20.31 23.72
C GLU A 571 18.89 19.10 24.47
N LYS A 572 17.79 19.31 25.21
CA LYS A 572 17.14 18.27 26.02
C LYS A 572 15.87 17.62 25.43
N HIS A 573 15.48 17.95 24.20
CA HIS A 573 14.29 17.34 23.56
C HIS A 573 14.56 16.40 22.38
N ILE A 574 15.81 16.31 21.88
CA ILE A 574 16.16 15.40 20.78
C ILE A 574 16.76 14.09 21.31
N LEU A 575 17.53 14.15 22.42
CA LEU A 575 18.22 12.98 22.98
C LEU A 575 17.27 11.91 23.56
N THR A 576 16.12 12.31 24.10
CA THR A 576 15.14 11.39 24.72
C THR A 576 14.52 10.42 23.70
N ASN A 577 14.32 10.86 22.45
CA ASN A 577 13.73 10.02 21.40
C ASN A 577 14.74 9.03 20.79
N LEU A 578 16.05 9.33 20.77
CA LEU A 578 17.06 8.35 20.37
C LEU A 578 17.27 7.27 21.44
N MET A 579 17.34 7.63 22.73
CA MET A 579 17.53 6.64 23.79
C MET A 579 16.35 5.65 23.90
N PHE A 580 15.12 6.08 23.61
CA PHE A 580 13.95 5.20 23.64
C PHE A 580 13.91 4.20 22.46
N MET A 581 14.44 4.56 21.29
CA MET A 581 14.60 3.61 20.19
C MET A 581 15.72 2.59 20.47
N GLU A 582 16.80 3.00 21.15
CA GLU A 582 17.92 2.10 21.46
C GLU A 582 17.57 1.08 22.56
N SER A 583 16.72 1.44 23.54
CA SER A 583 16.29 0.48 24.57
C SER A 583 15.32 -0.58 24.03
N VAL A 584 14.48 -0.25 23.05
CA VAL A 584 13.56 -1.21 22.41
C VAL A 584 14.34 -2.22 21.56
N TYR A 585 15.38 -1.78 20.83
CA TYR A 585 16.22 -2.68 20.03
C TYR A 585 17.14 -3.60 20.84
N ARG A 586 17.45 -3.25 22.10
CA ARG A 586 18.29 -4.08 22.97
C ARG A 586 17.50 -5.20 23.68
N GLY A 587 16.18 -5.04 23.85
CA GLY A 587 15.32 -5.99 24.57
C GLY A 587 15.06 -7.32 23.86
N GLU A 588 15.14 -7.39 22.52
CA GLU A 588 14.92 -8.64 21.77
C GLU A 588 16.21 -9.47 21.58
N ALA A 589 17.39 -8.92 21.90
CA ALA A 589 18.67 -9.62 21.71
C ALA A 589 19.06 -10.57 22.86
N ASP A 590 18.59 -10.31 24.09
CA ASP A 590 19.02 -11.03 25.30
C ASP A 590 18.15 -12.23 25.68
N VAL A 591 17.02 -12.47 24.99
CA VAL A 591 16.09 -13.59 25.27
C VAL A 591 16.46 -14.91 24.57
N HIS A 592 17.54 -14.92 23.77
CA HIS A 592 17.96 -16.10 22.99
C HIS A 592 19.44 -16.50 23.19
N ARG A 593 20.06 -16.16 24.32
CA ARG A 593 21.45 -16.57 24.65
C ARG A 593 21.62 -17.33 25.98
N GLN A 594 20.57 -17.92 26.52
CA GLN A 594 20.68 -18.90 27.61
C GLN A 594 19.77 -20.10 27.36
N ILE A 595 20.38 -21.24 27.01
CA ILE A 595 20.04 -22.65 27.30
C ILE A 595 20.77 -23.49 26.25
N LEU A 596 21.95 -23.99 26.62
CA LEU A 596 22.63 -25.18 26.09
C LEU A 596 23.93 -25.38 26.89
N PRO A 597 23.98 -26.36 27.80
CA PRO A 597 25.24 -26.92 28.28
C PRO A 597 25.50 -28.31 27.69
N ASP A 598 26.78 -28.65 27.62
CA ASP A 598 27.32 -29.84 26.97
C ASP A 598 27.07 -31.17 27.70
N SER A 599 27.55 -32.23 27.06
CA SER A 599 27.33 -33.64 27.31
C SER A 599 28.03 -34.24 28.53
N SER A 600 27.43 -35.35 28.98
CA SER A 600 28.08 -36.61 29.42
C SER A 600 28.25 -36.93 30.93
N LEU A 601 27.95 -38.22 31.18
CA LEU A 601 28.50 -39.14 32.19
C LEU A 601 27.91 -39.24 33.62
N THR A 602 27.69 -40.52 34.00
CA THR A 602 27.38 -41.10 35.33
C THR A 602 26.00 -40.81 35.94
N ARG A 603 25.42 -41.67 36.79
CA ARG A 603 25.46 -43.14 37.04
C ARG A 603 24.40 -43.41 38.14
N SER A 604 23.79 -44.61 38.16
CA SER A 604 22.91 -45.15 39.24
C SER A 604 21.62 -44.34 39.52
N GLU A 605 20.53 -44.89 40.07
CA GLU A 605 20.17 -46.26 40.52
C GLU A 605 18.62 -46.38 40.46
N GLU A 606 18.11 -47.61 40.32
CA GLU A 606 16.90 -48.20 40.97
C GLU A 606 15.58 -47.37 41.14
N ASP A 607 14.36 -47.90 40.93
CA ASP A 607 13.96 -49.31 40.73
C ASP A 607 12.51 -49.49 40.19
N HIS A 608 12.19 -50.73 39.76
CA HIS A 608 10.85 -51.38 39.84
C HIS A 608 9.66 -50.86 38.96
N VAL A 609 8.73 -51.67 38.39
CA VAL A 609 8.59 -53.15 38.27
C VAL A 609 7.55 -53.56 37.17
N ILE A 610 7.58 -54.83 36.70
CA ILE A 610 6.52 -55.61 35.95
C ILE A 610 6.22 -55.15 34.48
N THR A 611 6.57 -55.88 33.40
CA THR A 611 6.11 -57.20 32.84
C THR A 611 4.62 -57.25 32.42
N GLN A 612 4.15 -57.91 31.34
CA GLN A 612 4.71 -58.90 30.40
C GLN A 612 3.81 -59.06 29.13
N ASN A 613 4.33 -59.67 28.05
CA ASN A 613 3.61 -60.40 26.95
C ASN A 613 2.66 -59.60 26.01
N SER A 614 2.59 -59.81 24.69
CA SER A 614 2.72 -61.04 23.89
C SER A 614 3.18 -60.79 22.44
N LEU A 615 3.75 -61.81 21.79
CA LEU A 615 4.01 -61.84 20.35
C LEU A 615 2.76 -62.25 19.53
N GLU A 616 2.86 -61.98 18.23
CA GLU A 616 2.66 -62.96 17.12
C GLU A 616 1.47 -62.84 16.14
N HIS A 617 1.78 -63.35 14.95
CA HIS A 617 0.94 -63.74 13.81
C HIS A 617 0.41 -62.73 12.78
N THR A 618 1.14 -62.70 11.66
CA THR A 618 0.66 -62.41 10.31
C THR A 618 -0.15 -63.58 9.71
N LYS A 619 -1.27 -63.29 9.03
CA LYS A 619 -1.55 -63.80 7.65
C LYS A 619 -2.80 -63.19 6.98
N LYS A 620 -2.76 -63.19 5.65
CA LYS A 620 -3.82 -62.82 4.69
C LYS A 620 -5.06 -63.74 4.81
N VAL A 621 -6.25 -63.23 4.47
CA VAL A 621 -7.03 -63.59 3.24
C VAL A 621 -8.33 -62.75 3.15
N SER A 622 -8.82 -62.59 1.93
CA SER A 622 -9.94 -61.75 1.46
C SER A 622 -11.35 -62.18 1.86
N ILE A 623 -12.27 -61.22 2.05
CA ILE A 623 -13.72 -61.36 1.83
C ILE A 623 -14.26 -60.11 1.10
N SER A 624 -15.21 -60.32 0.18
CA SER A 624 -15.91 -59.32 -0.63
C SER A 624 -17.31 -58.98 -0.08
N SER A 625 -17.80 -57.76 -0.35
CA SER A 625 -19.20 -57.28 -0.22
C SER A 625 -19.84 -57.36 1.19
N GLU A 626 -20.64 -56.40 1.66
CA GLU A 626 -21.40 -55.34 0.98
C GLU A 626 -21.60 -54.11 1.90
N LYS A 627 -21.78 -52.93 1.29
CA LYS A 627 -22.46 -51.70 1.79
C LYS A 627 -22.47 -51.39 3.31
N ASP A 628 -21.83 -50.28 3.68
CA ASP A 628 -22.65 -49.12 4.11
C ASP A 628 -21.98 -47.77 3.75
N GLY A 629 -22.79 -46.72 3.62
CA GLY A 629 -22.39 -45.50 2.88
C GLY A 629 -21.75 -44.38 3.70
N SER A 630 -20.61 -43.86 3.22
CA SER A 630 -20.16 -42.48 3.50
C SER A 630 -19.54 -41.89 2.23
N SER A 631 -20.27 -41.00 1.56
CA SER A 631 -19.84 -40.39 0.31
C SER A 631 -18.76 -39.33 0.56
N ALA A 632 -17.51 -39.63 0.18
CA ALA A 632 -16.46 -38.63 0.14
C ALA A 632 -16.79 -37.61 -0.96
N VAL A 633 -17.11 -36.38 -0.57
CA VAL A 633 -17.42 -35.29 -1.49
C VAL A 633 -16.15 -34.91 -2.25
N LEU A 634 -16.01 -35.44 -3.47
CA LEU A 634 -15.01 -35.00 -4.43
C LEU A 634 -15.20 -33.50 -4.71
N GLU A 635 -14.24 -32.70 -4.27
CA GLU A 635 -14.26 -31.25 -4.36
C GLU A 635 -14.23 -30.83 -5.84
N ILE A 636 -15.32 -30.23 -6.34
CA ILE A 636 -15.50 -29.92 -7.76
C ILE A 636 -14.64 -28.70 -8.13
N LYS A 637 -13.37 -28.96 -8.49
CA LYS A 637 -12.46 -27.96 -9.07
C LYS A 637 -13.05 -27.37 -10.35
N ARG A 638 -12.92 -26.05 -10.52
CA ARG A 638 -13.31 -25.27 -11.69
C ARG A 638 -12.09 -24.53 -12.22
N VAL A 639 -11.88 -24.59 -13.53
CA VAL A 639 -10.72 -23.98 -14.19
C VAL A 639 -11.14 -23.14 -15.39
N THR A 640 -10.31 -22.17 -15.75
CA THR A 640 -10.55 -21.29 -16.90
C THR A 640 -9.63 -21.73 -18.03
N ILE A 641 -10.21 -22.27 -19.11
CA ILE A 641 -9.48 -22.63 -20.32
C ILE A 641 -9.44 -21.47 -21.31
N HIS A 642 -8.25 -21.23 -21.87
CA HIS A 642 -7.93 -20.25 -22.89
C HIS A 642 -7.37 -20.94 -24.13
N VAL A 643 -7.70 -20.45 -25.32
CA VAL A 643 -7.12 -20.89 -26.60
C VAL A 643 -6.04 -19.90 -27.02
N TYR A 644 -4.86 -20.40 -27.40
CA TYR A 644 -3.77 -19.56 -27.89
C TYR A 644 -3.98 -19.21 -29.38
N PRO A 645 -3.92 -17.93 -29.79
CA PRO A 645 -4.07 -17.56 -31.20
C PRO A 645 -2.79 -17.87 -31.98
N GLN A 646 -2.91 -18.68 -33.04
CA GLN A 646 -1.86 -18.76 -34.07
C GLN A 646 -1.63 -17.37 -34.70
N GLN A 647 -0.37 -17.08 -35.02
CA GLN A 647 0.08 -15.78 -35.53
C GLN A 647 -0.47 -15.48 -36.94
N ASN A 648 -1.73 -15.01 -37.07
CA ASN A 648 -2.17 -14.06 -38.12
C ASN A 648 -3.67 -13.66 -38.16
N LYS A 649 -4.51 -13.98 -37.15
CA LYS A 649 -5.92 -13.53 -37.15
C LYS A 649 -6.32 -12.80 -35.87
N LYS A 650 -6.74 -11.54 -36.01
CA LYS A 650 -7.43 -10.77 -34.95
C LYS A 650 -8.78 -11.44 -34.65
N PHE A 651 -9.00 -11.94 -33.43
CA PHE A 651 -10.30 -11.90 -32.72
C PHE A 651 -10.14 -12.22 -31.23
N VAL A 652 -11.21 -12.03 -30.46
CA VAL A 652 -11.28 -11.90 -28.99
C VAL A 652 -10.76 -13.15 -28.23
N PRO A 653 -10.06 -12.99 -27.07
CA PRO A 653 -9.69 -14.10 -26.20
C PRO A 653 -10.94 -14.70 -25.52
N CYS A 654 -11.46 -15.78 -26.07
CA CYS A 654 -12.56 -16.54 -25.49
C CYS A 654 -12.09 -17.40 -24.30
N ALA A 655 -12.04 -16.81 -23.11
CA ALA A 655 -11.91 -17.56 -21.86
C ALA A 655 -13.22 -18.32 -21.56
N LYS A 656 -13.15 -19.60 -21.20
CA LYS A 656 -14.33 -20.39 -20.77
C LYS A 656 -14.04 -21.10 -19.46
N VAL A 657 -14.95 -20.94 -18.49
CA VAL A 657 -14.89 -21.69 -17.23
C VAL A 657 -15.49 -23.09 -17.45
N ILE A 658 -14.82 -24.11 -16.95
CA ILE A 658 -15.25 -25.51 -16.96
C ILE A 658 -15.08 -26.13 -15.56
N LYS A 659 -15.71 -27.28 -15.32
CA LYS A 659 -15.29 -28.17 -14.25
C LYS A 659 -14.03 -28.91 -14.71
N LEU A 660 -13.07 -29.12 -13.83
CA LEU A 660 -11.88 -29.91 -14.15
C LEU A 660 -12.32 -31.38 -14.35
N PRO A 661 -12.01 -32.01 -15.50
CA PRO A 661 -12.33 -33.40 -15.77
C PRO A 661 -11.35 -34.37 -15.09
N GLY A 662 -11.59 -35.68 -15.25
CA GLY A 662 -10.78 -36.73 -14.62
C GLY A 662 -9.46 -37.03 -15.31
N SER A 663 -9.26 -36.58 -16.55
CA SER A 663 -8.04 -36.77 -17.34
C SER A 663 -7.77 -35.61 -18.30
N LEU A 664 -6.55 -35.52 -18.82
CA LEU A 664 -6.19 -34.55 -19.86
C LEU A 664 -6.90 -34.84 -21.20
N ASP A 665 -7.14 -36.10 -21.56
CA ASP A 665 -7.90 -36.45 -22.76
C ASP A 665 -9.34 -35.93 -22.69
N GLU A 666 -9.98 -36.00 -21.53
CA GLU A 666 -11.31 -35.46 -21.30
C GLU A 666 -11.28 -33.91 -21.31
N LEU A 667 -10.20 -33.28 -20.82
CA LEU A 667 -9.97 -31.83 -20.94
C LEU A 667 -9.87 -31.37 -22.39
N PHE A 668 -9.09 -32.07 -23.22
CA PHE A 668 -8.96 -31.76 -24.64
C PHE A 668 -10.29 -31.98 -25.37
N ASN A 669 -11.01 -33.08 -25.12
CA ASN A 669 -12.34 -33.31 -25.71
C ASN A 669 -13.36 -32.22 -25.33
N ILE A 670 -13.39 -31.77 -24.07
CA ILE A 670 -14.23 -30.65 -23.62
C ILE A 670 -13.82 -29.33 -24.30
N ALA A 671 -12.52 -29.13 -24.55
CA ALA A 671 -12.03 -27.98 -25.31
C ALA A 671 -12.50 -28.02 -26.77
N CYS A 672 -12.37 -29.15 -27.47
CA CYS A 672 -12.84 -29.34 -28.84
C CYS A 672 -14.34 -29.04 -29.00
N GLN A 673 -15.16 -29.48 -28.03
CA GLN A 673 -16.60 -29.19 -28.03
C GLN A 673 -16.91 -27.71 -27.76
N LYS A 674 -16.16 -27.06 -26.85
CA LYS A 674 -16.40 -25.66 -26.47
C LYS A 674 -15.77 -24.65 -27.43
N PHE A 675 -14.72 -25.02 -28.15
CA PHE A 675 -14.02 -24.19 -29.12
C PHE A 675 -14.12 -24.87 -30.49
N SER A 676 -15.24 -24.65 -31.17
CA SER A 676 -15.59 -25.31 -32.41
C SER A 676 -14.50 -25.16 -33.47
N GLY A 677 -13.85 -26.26 -33.83
CA GLY A 677 -12.74 -26.29 -34.80
C GLY A 677 -11.35 -26.06 -34.20
N TYR A 678 -11.15 -26.25 -32.90
CA TYR A 678 -9.84 -26.21 -32.23
C TYR A 678 -9.58 -27.51 -31.46
N CYS A 679 -8.51 -28.23 -31.80
CA CYS A 679 -8.17 -29.56 -31.28
C CYS A 679 -6.81 -29.53 -30.55
N PRO A 680 -6.74 -28.99 -29.32
CA PRO A 680 -5.47 -28.82 -28.62
C PRO A 680 -4.84 -30.17 -28.26
N THR A 681 -3.52 -30.23 -28.40
CA THR A 681 -2.68 -31.40 -28.08
C THR A 681 -1.77 -31.15 -26.88
N LYS A 682 -1.63 -29.88 -26.44
CA LYS A 682 -0.85 -29.47 -25.27
C LYS A 682 -1.63 -28.50 -24.38
N VAL A 683 -1.31 -28.53 -23.08
CA VAL A 683 -1.86 -27.62 -22.07
C VAL A 683 -0.72 -27.01 -21.24
N PHE A 684 -0.80 -25.71 -20.99
CA PHE A 684 0.17 -24.94 -20.22
C PHE A 684 -0.51 -24.21 -19.05
N ASN A 685 0.24 -23.96 -17.97
CA ASN A 685 -0.19 -23.07 -16.89
C ASN A 685 -0.02 -21.58 -17.27
N GLN A 686 -0.36 -20.67 -16.35
CA GLN A 686 -0.19 -19.22 -16.55
C GLN A 686 1.29 -18.76 -16.65
N GLU A 687 2.23 -19.61 -16.26
CA GLU A 687 3.69 -19.36 -16.31
C GLU A 687 4.34 -20.01 -17.55
N PHE A 688 3.53 -20.52 -18.49
CA PHE A 688 3.96 -21.23 -19.70
C PHE A 688 4.71 -22.55 -19.47
N ALA A 689 4.57 -23.16 -18.29
CA ALA A 689 5.01 -24.55 -18.06
C ALA A 689 3.96 -25.54 -18.60
N GLU A 690 4.42 -26.56 -19.31
CA GLU A 690 3.57 -27.65 -19.84
C GLU A 690 3.03 -28.51 -18.69
N ILE A 691 1.79 -28.98 -18.80
CA ILE A 691 1.10 -29.77 -17.76
C ILE A 691 0.86 -31.19 -18.28
N ASP A 692 1.64 -32.14 -17.74
CA ASP A 692 1.57 -33.56 -18.14
C ASP A 692 0.55 -34.39 -17.34
N ASP A 693 0.02 -33.86 -16.22
CA ASP A 693 -0.97 -34.54 -15.38
C ASP A 693 -2.04 -33.56 -14.87
N VAL A 694 -3.31 -33.97 -14.90
CA VAL A 694 -4.45 -33.22 -14.36
C VAL A 694 -4.39 -33.06 -12.83
N THR A 695 -3.66 -33.92 -12.11
CA THR A 695 -3.57 -33.87 -10.64
C THR A 695 -2.92 -32.59 -10.11
N VAL A 696 -2.00 -31.97 -10.86
CA VAL A 696 -1.30 -30.75 -10.43
C VAL A 696 -2.17 -29.49 -10.50
N ILE A 697 -3.30 -29.56 -11.20
CA ILE A 697 -4.21 -28.43 -11.46
C ILE A 697 -5.11 -28.17 -10.24
N ARG A 698 -5.24 -26.90 -9.86
CA ARG A 698 -5.98 -26.40 -8.68
C ARG A 698 -7.29 -25.69 -9.06
N ASP A 699 -8.17 -25.46 -8.08
CA ASP A 699 -9.39 -24.68 -8.30
C ASP A 699 -9.03 -23.21 -8.59
N GLY A 700 -9.62 -22.65 -9.65
CA GLY A 700 -9.36 -21.29 -10.13
C GLY A 700 -8.25 -21.14 -11.17
N ASP A 701 -7.49 -22.20 -11.47
CA ASP A 701 -6.35 -22.13 -12.39
C ASP A 701 -6.73 -21.68 -13.81
N ARG A 702 -5.78 -21.01 -14.48
CA ARG A 702 -5.86 -20.61 -15.88
C ARG A 702 -4.98 -21.53 -16.73
N LEU A 703 -5.62 -22.22 -17.65
CA LEU A 703 -5.00 -23.21 -18.53
C LEU A 703 -4.98 -22.66 -19.96
N PHE A 704 -3.82 -22.71 -20.62
CA PHE A 704 -3.62 -22.26 -21.99
C PHE A 704 -3.45 -23.50 -22.87
N LEU A 705 -4.42 -23.69 -23.77
CA LEU A 705 -4.50 -24.84 -24.67
C LEU A 705 -3.87 -24.47 -26.01
N MET A 706 -3.02 -25.36 -26.52
CA MET A 706 -2.28 -25.16 -27.77
C MET A 706 -2.45 -26.35 -28.72
N GLU A 707 -2.67 -26.05 -30.00
CA GLU A 707 -2.47 -26.98 -31.11
C GLU A 707 -0.98 -27.06 -31.46
N SER A 708 -0.50 -28.27 -31.73
CA SER A 708 0.86 -28.58 -32.22
C SER A 708 1.05 -28.26 -33.69
#